data_AF-A0A3R7A2B4-F1
#
_entry.id   AF-A0A3R7A2B4-F1
#
_cell.length_a   1.000
_cell.length_b   1.000
_cell.length_c   1.000
_cell.angle_alpha   90.00
_cell.angle_beta   90.00
_cell.angle_gamma   90.00
#
_symmetry.space_group_name_H-M   'P 1'
#
loop_
_entity.id
_entity.type
_entity.pdbx_description
1 polymer ?
#
loop_
_entity_poly.entity_id
_entity_poly.type
_entity_poly.pdbx_seq_one_letter_code
_entity_poly.pdbx_strand_id
1 'polypeptide(L)'
;MKHSEAMICHIFHGLYRHHDIKNHIAILMLTGAETHDGCSIFVKEDLFQIEAEIELEFHQPGHAILDRHNVALALSLTYKPTKDTVVVATTHILFNPRRGDVKLAQMQLLLSTLHALNIPHVILCGDFNVTPKSALYAFLSKGRLDGTTVYTGDASGQFAHRTQTIELLHAARKKDKAKATENASLAVAEFQAKLQELQDRHEKELEKQLDFAQTLVADKVWMATYKHICAEMESVQGELVQRYDNVAAELKKAVDRLQQQDEGFQRQLKDAKERWSVQEKVRRDQWTDEIKKSTIKALEPDVQAIMTKCKENLDKAKEAAAWMAAYEKEKEELLRRQREEYERKLVEAREKERCKLMYRLDAADAELQQQLNQQRRRLQDESEKLRSDMMADMRVLKQQHARDLDEMRAVERQRIDHEMAALQKDKDDVARRFEADAAAYRDKVQSEMEGKHLAAVAAVRSEMDKDKAAWEVEMIKRRDDKIDMVIDKLQQETEKKVAAAEAKMAAQYDADMRVRYSSFRRWGDGKRWQEVDKKRRAAAEVEAAWMDKNRELYDKCAKLDEARDMAVAAQNAQASALRAMEDKLARCMEKSHVAYVAEMRGNQDDVLEKLHARVRATVAKKDDMIETLRAELHLAQVRIAKCEDIIQDQRAQLIS
;
A
#
# COMPACT_ATOMS: atom_id res chain seq x y z
N MET A 1 -17.42 -38.85 -4.46
CA MET A 1 -18.62 -38.62 -3.62
C MET A 1 -18.31 -37.93 -2.28
N LYS A 2 -17.38 -38.40 -1.42
CA LYS A 2 -17.15 -37.75 -0.10
C LYS A 2 -16.44 -36.37 -0.11
N HIS A 3 -15.69 -36.02 -1.17
CA HIS A 3 -15.02 -34.72 -1.25
C HIS A 3 -15.90 -33.58 -1.77
N SER A 4 -16.92 -33.88 -2.56
CA SER A 4 -17.88 -32.87 -3.06
C SER A 4 -18.81 -32.38 -1.94
N GLU A 5 -19.30 -33.27 -1.06
CA GLU A 5 -20.18 -32.91 0.06
C GLU A 5 -19.50 -31.96 1.08
N ALA A 6 -18.20 -32.13 1.33
CA ALA A 6 -17.47 -31.32 2.32
C ALA A 6 -17.22 -29.87 1.84
N MET A 7 -17.05 -29.66 0.53
CA MET A 7 -16.82 -28.35 -0.06
C MET A 7 -18.12 -27.55 -0.22
N ILE A 8 -19.22 -28.25 -0.55
CA ILE A 8 -20.59 -27.71 -0.50
C ILE A 8 -20.88 -27.12 0.89
N CYS A 9 -20.48 -27.81 1.96
CA CYS A 9 -20.70 -27.37 3.34
C CYS A 9 -19.95 -26.06 3.71
N HIS A 10 -18.74 -25.81 3.17
CA HIS A 10 -17.95 -24.61 3.50
C HIS A 10 -18.46 -23.34 2.82
N ILE A 11 -18.89 -23.42 1.55
CA ILE A 11 -19.47 -22.29 0.81
C ILE A 11 -20.85 -21.94 1.40
N PHE A 12 -21.64 -22.95 1.79
CA PHE A 12 -22.94 -22.78 2.42
C PHE A 12 -22.87 -22.11 3.82
N HIS A 13 -21.85 -22.43 4.63
CA HIS A 13 -21.69 -21.82 5.96
C HIS A 13 -21.40 -20.30 5.93
N GLY A 14 -20.94 -19.76 4.80
CA GLY A 14 -20.77 -18.31 4.61
C GLY A 14 -22.08 -17.63 4.22
N LEU A 15 -22.84 -18.21 3.28
CA LEU A 15 -24.09 -17.65 2.77
C LEU A 15 -25.26 -17.75 3.77
N TYR A 16 -25.36 -18.84 4.55
CA TYR A 16 -26.39 -18.99 5.58
C TYR A 16 -26.23 -18.04 6.80
N ARG A 17 -25.10 -17.32 6.93
CA ARG A 17 -24.94 -16.30 7.98
C ARG A 17 -25.70 -15.00 7.69
N HIS A 18 -26.09 -14.75 6.44
CA HIS A 18 -27.00 -13.65 6.10
C HIS A 18 -28.45 -14.11 6.28
N HIS A 19 -29.23 -13.32 7.03
CA HIS A 19 -30.53 -13.70 7.62
C HIS A 19 -31.63 -14.13 6.63
N ASP A 20 -31.45 -13.98 5.31
CA ASP A 20 -32.49 -14.10 4.27
C ASP A 20 -32.55 -15.43 3.50
N ILE A 21 -31.60 -16.37 3.67
CA ILE A 21 -31.53 -17.60 2.85
C ILE A 21 -32.20 -18.82 3.53
N LYS A 22 -32.69 -18.69 4.77
CA LYS A 22 -33.19 -19.81 5.59
C LYS A 22 -34.33 -20.66 4.98
N ASN A 23 -35.09 -20.13 4.01
CA ASN A 23 -36.20 -20.84 3.33
C ASN A 23 -35.94 -21.13 1.83
N HIS A 24 -34.69 -21.31 1.42
CA HIS A 24 -34.36 -21.65 0.03
C HIS A 24 -33.78 -23.07 -0.08
N ILE A 25 -34.26 -23.82 -1.07
CA ILE A 25 -33.59 -25.03 -1.56
C ILE A 25 -32.47 -24.56 -2.50
N ALA A 26 -31.27 -25.08 -2.32
CA ALA A 26 -30.11 -24.73 -3.12
C ALA A 26 -29.62 -25.94 -3.90
N ILE A 27 -29.53 -25.81 -5.21
CA ILE A 27 -29.00 -26.81 -6.14
C ILE A 27 -27.66 -26.30 -6.67
N LEU A 28 -26.65 -27.16 -6.76
CA LEU A 28 -25.28 -26.81 -7.15
C LEU A 28 -24.70 -27.84 -8.10
N MET A 29 -24.05 -27.36 -9.17
CA MET A 29 -23.22 -28.14 -10.08
C MET A 29 -21.79 -27.58 -10.11
N LEU A 30 -20.78 -28.42 -9.87
CA LEU A 30 -19.36 -28.03 -9.88
C LEU A 30 -18.73 -28.19 -11.28
N THR A 31 -17.71 -27.38 -11.58
CA THR A 31 -17.02 -27.36 -12.88
C THR A 31 -15.97 -28.49 -12.99
N GLY A 32 -16.36 -29.70 -13.37
CA GLY A 32 -15.43 -30.83 -13.45
C GLY A 32 -14.92 -31.32 -12.07
N ALA A 33 -14.00 -32.29 -12.06
CA ALA A 33 -13.65 -33.04 -10.84
C ALA A 33 -12.61 -32.37 -9.93
N GLU A 34 -11.79 -31.45 -10.45
CA GLU A 34 -10.63 -30.88 -9.75
C GLU A 34 -10.75 -29.40 -9.41
N THR A 35 -11.80 -28.71 -9.90
CA THR A 35 -11.99 -27.28 -9.61
C THR A 35 -12.81 -27.07 -8.35
N HIS A 36 -12.75 -25.85 -7.82
CA HIS A 36 -13.47 -25.44 -6.60
C HIS A 36 -14.59 -24.43 -6.90
N ASP A 37 -15.00 -24.30 -8.18
CA ASP A 37 -16.04 -23.39 -8.64
C ASP A 37 -17.19 -24.13 -9.35
N GLY A 38 -18.30 -23.44 -9.56
CA GLY A 38 -19.52 -24.04 -10.10
C GLY A 38 -20.68 -23.06 -10.21
N CYS A 39 -21.84 -23.59 -10.55
CA CYS A 39 -23.10 -22.86 -10.72
C CYS A 39 -24.11 -23.32 -9.67
N SER A 40 -24.83 -22.38 -9.06
CA SER A 40 -25.92 -22.69 -8.11
C SER A 40 -27.19 -21.91 -8.39
N ILE A 41 -28.32 -22.52 -8.05
CA ILE A 41 -29.65 -21.90 -8.09
C ILE A 41 -30.30 -22.07 -6.72
N PHE A 42 -30.80 -20.96 -6.16
CA PHE A 42 -31.51 -20.92 -4.89
C PHE A 42 -33.00 -20.66 -5.14
N VAL A 43 -33.85 -21.55 -4.65
CA VAL A 43 -35.29 -21.57 -4.93
C VAL A 43 -36.06 -21.41 -3.62
N LYS A 44 -36.95 -20.42 -3.54
CA LYS A 44 -37.86 -20.28 -2.39
C LYS A 44 -38.85 -21.43 -2.37
N GLU A 45 -38.66 -22.34 -1.43
CA GLU A 45 -39.50 -23.55 -1.33
C GLU A 45 -40.97 -23.20 -1.12
N ASP A 46 -41.28 -22.14 -0.37
CA ASP A 46 -42.65 -21.70 -0.11
C ASP A 46 -43.41 -21.27 -1.39
N LEU A 47 -42.71 -20.85 -2.44
CA LEU A 47 -43.30 -20.27 -3.65
C LEU A 47 -43.19 -21.19 -4.88
N PHE A 48 -42.12 -21.97 -4.98
CA PHE A 48 -41.83 -22.77 -6.17
C PHE A 48 -41.62 -24.24 -5.81
N GLN A 49 -42.05 -25.11 -6.71
CA GLN A 49 -41.80 -26.55 -6.67
C GLN A 49 -40.82 -26.91 -7.78
N ILE A 50 -39.77 -27.66 -7.45
CA ILE A 50 -38.80 -28.16 -8.43
C ILE A 50 -39.37 -29.42 -9.06
N GLU A 51 -39.57 -29.42 -10.38
CA GLU A 51 -40.08 -30.57 -11.14
C GLU A 51 -38.95 -31.39 -11.76
N ALA A 52 -37.90 -30.72 -12.21
CA ALA A 52 -36.75 -31.36 -12.84
C ALA A 52 -35.48 -30.53 -12.64
N GLU A 53 -34.37 -31.24 -12.47
CA GLU A 53 -33.02 -30.71 -12.44
C GLU A 53 -32.29 -31.18 -13.71
N ILE A 54 -31.69 -30.24 -14.43
CA ILE A 54 -30.91 -30.49 -15.63
C ILE A 54 -29.49 -30.00 -15.38
N GLU A 55 -28.59 -30.95 -15.21
CA GLU A 55 -27.15 -30.72 -15.16
C GLU A 55 -26.56 -30.89 -16.55
N LEU A 56 -25.78 -29.91 -17.02
CA LEU A 56 -25.16 -29.93 -18.35
C LEU A 56 -23.66 -29.68 -18.25
N GLU A 57 -22.86 -30.70 -18.53
CA GLU A 57 -21.41 -30.55 -18.74
C GLU A 57 -21.13 -30.25 -20.22
N PHE A 58 -20.43 -29.14 -20.49
CA PHE A 58 -20.12 -28.77 -21.87
C PHE A 58 -18.99 -29.60 -22.48
N HIS A 59 -18.16 -30.26 -21.68
CA HIS A 59 -17.09 -31.10 -22.17
C HIS A 59 -17.66 -32.36 -22.84
N GLN A 60 -17.37 -32.55 -24.12
CA GLN A 60 -17.81 -33.69 -24.91
C GLN A 60 -16.57 -34.47 -25.38
N PRO A 61 -16.27 -35.66 -24.80
CA PRO A 61 -15.09 -36.43 -25.17
C PRO A 61 -15.00 -36.68 -26.67
N GLY A 62 -13.87 -36.33 -27.29
CA GLY A 62 -13.65 -36.49 -28.74
C GLY A 62 -14.23 -35.36 -29.62
N HIS A 63 -14.90 -34.36 -29.04
CA HIS A 63 -15.39 -33.19 -29.78
C HIS A 63 -14.31 -32.09 -29.88
N ALA A 64 -13.99 -31.64 -31.10
CA ALA A 64 -12.86 -30.72 -31.34
C ALA A 64 -13.00 -29.34 -30.69
N ILE A 65 -14.23 -28.84 -30.53
CA ILE A 65 -14.52 -27.50 -29.98
C ILE A 65 -14.95 -27.53 -28.50
N LEU A 66 -15.77 -28.51 -28.10
CA LEU A 66 -16.33 -28.65 -26.75
C LEU A 66 -15.37 -29.43 -25.84
N ASP A 67 -14.15 -28.91 -25.70
CA ASP A 67 -13.03 -29.51 -24.99
C ASP A 67 -12.80 -28.89 -23.60
N ARG A 68 -13.82 -28.24 -23.03
CA ARG A 68 -13.73 -27.50 -21.75
C ARG A 68 -14.84 -27.92 -20.79
N HIS A 69 -14.46 -28.10 -19.53
CA HIS A 69 -15.31 -28.57 -18.43
C HIS A 69 -16.27 -27.52 -17.85
N ASN A 70 -16.53 -26.42 -18.57
CA ASN A 70 -17.56 -25.47 -18.15
C ASN A 70 -18.91 -26.21 -18.00
N VAL A 71 -19.78 -25.67 -17.16
CA VAL A 71 -21.08 -26.30 -16.84
C VAL A 71 -22.23 -25.31 -16.95
N ALA A 72 -23.44 -25.86 -17.05
CA ALA A 72 -24.69 -25.14 -16.87
C ALA A 72 -25.65 -25.97 -16.01
N LEU A 73 -26.43 -25.27 -15.19
CA LEU A 73 -27.45 -25.85 -14.33
C LEU A 73 -28.79 -25.22 -14.70
N ALA A 74 -29.83 -26.03 -14.91
CA ALA A 74 -31.19 -25.54 -15.13
C ALA A 74 -32.19 -26.29 -14.27
N LEU A 75 -33.18 -25.57 -13.75
CA LEU A 75 -34.29 -26.12 -12.98
C LEU A 75 -35.62 -25.81 -13.70
N SER A 76 -36.47 -26.82 -13.83
CA SER A 76 -37.89 -26.63 -14.15
C SER A 76 -38.65 -26.37 -12.85
N LEU A 77 -39.23 -25.17 -12.73
CA LEU A 77 -39.91 -24.72 -11.53
C LEU A 77 -41.39 -24.47 -11.81
N THR A 78 -42.26 -25.10 -11.03
CA THR A 78 -43.70 -24.79 -11.02
C THR A 78 -43.98 -23.75 -9.94
N TYR A 79 -44.58 -22.62 -10.31
CA TYR A 79 -45.04 -21.63 -9.35
C TYR A 79 -46.29 -22.15 -8.63
N LYS A 80 -46.20 -22.33 -7.31
CA LYS A 80 -47.25 -23.02 -6.53
C LYS A 80 -48.64 -22.37 -6.63
N PRO A 81 -48.78 -21.02 -6.61
CA PRO A 81 -50.08 -20.37 -6.67
C PRO A 81 -50.82 -20.48 -8.00
N THR A 82 -50.15 -20.32 -9.15
CA THR A 82 -50.80 -20.33 -10.48
C THR A 82 -50.63 -21.64 -11.23
N LYS A 83 -49.72 -22.52 -10.79
CA LYS A 83 -49.29 -23.74 -11.47
C LYS A 83 -48.59 -23.52 -12.81
N ASP A 84 -48.12 -22.30 -13.07
CA ASP A 84 -47.31 -22.01 -14.25
C ASP A 84 -45.89 -22.56 -14.09
N THR A 85 -45.34 -23.12 -15.15
CA THR A 85 -43.96 -23.66 -15.17
C THR A 85 -43.01 -22.69 -15.86
N VAL A 86 -41.86 -22.47 -15.25
CA VAL A 86 -40.75 -21.66 -15.78
C VAL A 86 -39.44 -22.45 -15.66
N VAL A 87 -38.59 -22.36 -16.67
CA VAL A 87 -37.23 -22.88 -16.59
C VAL A 87 -36.29 -21.78 -16.16
N VAL A 88 -35.50 -22.01 -15.12
CA VAL A 88 -34.44 -21.11 -14.68
C VAL A 88 -33.11 -21.79 -14.92
N ALA A 89 -32.27 -21.20 -15.77
CA ALA A 89 -30.95 -21.71 -16.11
C ALA A 89 -29.86 -20.72 -15.69
N THR A 90 -28.72 -21.23 -15.24
CA THR A 90 -27.51 -20.46 -14.97
C THR A 90 -26.29 -21.18 -15.54
N THR A 91 -25.30 -20.43 -15.99
CA THR A 91 -24.09 -20.99 -16.59
C THR A 91 -22.88 -20.08 -16.37
N HIS A 92 -21.68 -20.66 -16.48
CA HIS A 92 -20.43 -19.91 -16.57
C HIS A 92 -19.67 -20.36 -17.83
N ILE A 93 -19.87 -19.61 -18.91
CA ILE A 93 -19.28 -19.86 -20.23
C ILE A 93 -17.77 -19.58 -20.19
N LEU A 94 -17.00 -20.26 -21.04
CA LEU A 94 -15.54 -20.14 -21.11
C LEU A 94 -15.04 -18.67 -21.05
N PHE A 95 -14.04 -18.37 -20.24
CA PHE A 95 -13.48 -17.01 -20.16
C PHE A 95 -12.70 -16.58 -21.42
N ASN A 96 -11.87 -17.47 -21.98
CA ASN A 96 -10.85 -17.13 -22.98
C ASN A 96 -11.39 -16.26 -24.13
N PRO A 97 -10.94 -15.00 -24.26
CA PRO A 97 -11.50 -14.06 -25.23
C PRO A 97 -11.22 -14.45 -26.68
N ARG A 98 -10.20 -15.28 -26.95
CA ARG A 98 -9.88 -15.73 -28.32
C ARG A 98 -10.75 -16.87 -28.83
N ARG A 99 -11.48 -17.55 -27.93
CA ARG A 99 -12.23 -18.77 -28.23
C ARG A 99 -13.73 -18.52 -28.32
N GLY A 100 -14.13 -17.55 -29.15
CA GLY A 100 -15.55 -17.28 -29.43
C GLY A 100 -16.28 -18.46 -30.08
N ASP A 101 -15.56 -19.32 -30.79
CA ASP A 101 -16.02 -20.62 -31.30
C ASP A 101 -16.53 -21.54 -30.18
N VAL A 102 -15.77 -21.68 -29.10
CA VAL A 102 -16.16 -22.52 -27.95
C VAL A 102 -17.34 -21.91 -27.22
N LYS A 103 -17.32 -20.59 -27.00
CA LYS A 103 -18.43 -19.87 -26.37
C LYS A 103 -19.73 -20.08 -27.13
N LEU A 104 -19.71 -19.91 -28.45
CA LEU A 104 -20.86 -20.13 -29.30
C LEU A 104 -21.37 -21.57 -29.20
N ALA A 105 -20.47 -22.57 -29.26
CA ALA A 105 -20.85 -23.97 -29.14
C ALA A 105 -21.48 -24.29 -27.77
N GLN A 106 -20.91 -23.77 -26.68
CA GLN A 106 -21.46 -23.92 -25.32
C GLN A 106 -22.85 -23.28 -25.21
N MET A 107 -23.01 -22.06 -25.72
CA MET A 107 -24.30 -21.36 -25.74
C MET A 107 -25.33 -22.10 -26.59
N GLN A 108 -24.95 -22.61 -27.75
CA GLN A 108 -25.83 -23.38 -28.63
C GLN A 108 -26.27 -24.69 -27.97
N LEU A 109 -25.35 -25.42 -27.32
CA LEU A 109 -25.69 -26.65 -26.61
C LEU A 109 -26.67 -26.35 -25.47
N LEU A 110 -26.41 -25.32 -24.64
CA LEU A 110 -27.32 -24.90 -23.58
C LEU A 110 -28.71 -24.54 -24.12
N LEU A 111 -28.79 -23.65 -25.12
CA LEU A 111 -30.06 -23.23 -25.69
C LEU A 111 -30.84 -24.39 -26.32
N SER A 112 -30.14 -25.34 -26.97
CA SER A 112 -30.78 -26.53 -27.56
C SER A 112 -31.35 -27.45 -26.47
N THR A 113 -30.61 -27.64 -25.37
CA THR A 113 -31.07 -28.40 -24.20
C THR A 113 -32.31 -27.76 -23.57
N LEU A 114 -32.30 -26.43 -23.40
CA LEU A 114 -33.45 -25.70 -22.85
C LEU A 114 -34.67 -25.73 -23.79
N HIS A 115 -34.44 -25.65 -25.11
CA HIS A 115 -35.50 -25.74 -26.10
C HIS A 115 -36.19 -27.11 -26.09
N ALA A 116 -35.43 -28.19 -25.88
CA ALA A 116 -35.95 -29.56 -25.82
C ALA A 116 -36.93 -29.78 -24.66
N LEU A 117 -36.90 -28.95 -23.61
CA LEU A 117 -37.85 -29.00 -22.49
C LEU A 117 -39.27 -28.57 -22.90
N ASN A 118 -39.42 -27.89 -24.04
CA ASN A 118 -40.71 -27.43 -24.58
C ASN A 118 -41.53 -26.57 -23.59
N ILE A 119 -40.85 -25.81 -22.72
CA ILE A 119 -41.45 -24.86 -21.77
C ILE A 119 -41.29 -23.44 -22.33
N PRO A 120 -42.38 -22.64 -22.45
CA PRO A 120 -42.34 -21.36 -23.14
C PRO A 120 -41.59 -20.25 -22.37
N HIS A 121 -41.53 -20.35 -21.04
CA HIS A 121 -40.90 -19.34 -20.19
C HIS A 121 -39.53 -19.81 -19.72
N VAL A 122 -38.47 -19.14 -20.18
CA VAL A 122 -37.08 -19.42 -19.82
C VAL A 122 -36.44 -18.16 -19.26
N ILE A 123 -35.89 -18.28 -18.05
CA ILE A 123 -35.04 -17.28 -17.42
C ILE A 123 -33.61 -17.81 -17.51
N LEU A 124 -32.78 -17.16 -18.33
CA LEU A 124 -31.40 -17.53 -18.54
C LEU A 124 -30.47 -16.49 -17.89
N CYS A 125 -29.76 -16.94 -16.85
CA CYS A 125 -28.79 -16.17 -16.08
C CYS A 125 -27.38 -16.73 -16.29
N GLY A 126 -26.36 -16.04 -15.79
CA GLY A 126 -25.00 -16.54 -15.76
C GLY A 126 -23.95 -15.54 -16.21
N ASP A 127 -22.68 -15.94 -16.08
CA ASP A 127 -21.55 -15.24 -16.66
C ASP A 127 -21.26 -15.80 -18.06
N PHE A 128 -21.67 -15.05 -19.07
CA PHE A 128 -21.46 -15.42 -20.47
C PHE A 128 -20.06 -15.07 -20.97
N ASN A 129 -19.26 -14.29 -20.24
CA ASN A 129 -17.97 -13.77 -20.68
C ASN A 129 -18.05 -13.05 -22.04
N VAL A 130 -19.13 -12.29 -22.24
CA VAL A 130 -19.49 -11.61 -23.49
C VAL A 130 -19.90 -10.17 -23.16
N THR A 131 -19.41 -9.20 -23.94
CA THR A 131 -19.75 -7.78 -23.75
C THR A 131 -21.04 -7.40 -24.49
N PRO A 132 -21.80 -6.39 -24.00
CA PRO A 132 -22.94 -5.85 -24.75
C PRO A 132 -22.52 -5.39 -26.15
N LYS A 133 -23.41 -5.58 -27.15
CA LYS A 133 -23.17 -5.26 -28.58
C LYS A 133 -22.13 -6.11 -29.30
N SER A 134 -21.53 -7.11 -28.65
CA SER A 134 -20.71 -8.10 -29.34
C SER A 134 -21.54 -9.03 -30.24
N ALA A 135 -20.87 -9.80 -31.10
CA ALA A 135 -21.54 -10.72 -32.01
C ALA A 135 -22.27 -11.84 -31.26
N LEU A 136 -21.65 -12.41 -30.21
CA LEU A 136 -22.30 -13.43 -29.36
C LEU A 136 -23.47 -12.86 -28.55
N TYR A 137 -23.42 -11.58 -28.17
CA TYR A 137 -24.59 -10.92 -27.57
C TYR A 137 -25.73 -10.75 -28.58
N ALA A 138 -25.41 -10.43 -29.83
CA ALA A 138 -26.39 -10.36 -30.92
C ALA A 138 -27.03 -11.73 -31.20
N PHE A 139 -26.26 -12.82 -31.10
CA PHE A 139 -26.79 -14.19 -31.18
C PHE A 139 -27.87 -14.45 -30.13
N LEU A 140 -27.58 -14.16 -28.85
CA LEU A 140 -28.55 -14.34 -27.76
C LEU A 140 -29.78 -13.45 -27.91
N SER A 141 -29.59 -12.17 -28.28
CA SER A 141 -30.69 -11.19 -28.30
C SER A 141 -31.54 -11.24 -29.56
N LYS A 142 -30.97 -11.61 -30.71
CA LYS A 142 -31.66 -11.64 -32.01
C LYS A 142 -31.94 -13.05 -32.52
N GLY A 143 -31.44 -14.09 -31.85
CA GLY A 143 -31.58 -15.49 -32.25
C GLY A 143 -30.81 -15.88 -33.52
N ARG A 144 -29.92 -15.02 -34.02
CA ARG A 144 -29.15 -15.27 -35.25
C ARG A 144 -27.77 -14.62 -35.21
N LEU A 145 -26.81 -15.30 -35.83
CA LEU A 145 -25.44 -14.87 -35.99
C LEU A 145 -24.96 -15.25 -37.39
N ASP A 146 -24.34 -14.31 -38.09
CA ASP A 146 -23.67 -14.59 -39.35
C ASP A 146 -22.20 -14.94 -39.08
N GLY A 147 -21.87 -16.23 -39.20
CA GLY A 147 -20.52 -16.73 -38.95
C GLY A 147 -19.49 -16.31 -40.00
N THR A 148 -19.90 -15.75 -41.14
CA THR A 148 -18.96 -15.33 -42.20
C THR A 148 -18.30 -13.98 -41.92
N THR A 149 -18.92 -13.16 -41.07
CA THR A 149 -18.50 -11.77 -40.80
C THR A 149 -17.83 -11.59 -39.44
N VAL A 150 -17.71 -12.66 -38.65
CA VAL A 150 -17.27 -12.60 -37.25
C VAL A 150 -16.03 -13.46 -37.04
N TYR A 151 -14.94 -12.82 -36.68
CA TYR A 151 -13.73 -13.51 -36.26
C TYR A 151 -13.90 -14.08 -34.84
N THR A 152 -13.44 -15.32 -34.61
CA THR A 152 -13.58 -16.02 -33.33
C THR A 152 -12.99 -15.27 -32.15
N GLY A 153 -11.91 -14.52 -32.38
CA GLY A 153 -11.29 -13.69 -31.35
C GLY A 153 -12.09 -12.46 -30.96
N ASP A 154 -12.94 -11.93 -31.85
CA ASP A 154 -13.69 -10.70 -31.62
C ASP A 154 -15.16 -10.98 -31.26
N ALA A 155 -15.60 -12.23 -31.40
CA ALA A 155 -17.00 -12.63 -31.24
C ALA A 155 -17.58 -12.26 -29.87
N SER A 156 -16.79 -12.35 -28.78
CA SER A 156 -17.23 -12.00 -27.42
C SER A 156 -17.08 -10.51 -27.08
N GLY A 157 -16.43 -9.72 -27.93
CA GLY A 157 -16.19 -8.28 -27.74
C GLY A 157 -15.26 -7.93 -26.57
N GLN A 158 -14.56 -8.90 -25.97
CA GLN A 158 -13.68 -8.70 -24.83
C GLN A 158 -12.34 -8.00 -25.19
N PHE A 159 -11.93 -8.01 -26.46
CA PHE A 159 -10.72 -7.29 -26.92
C PHE A 159 -10.97 -5.79 -27.20
N ALA A 160 -12.21 -5.39 -27.52
CA ALA A 160 -12.52 -4.01 -27.88
C ALA A 160 -12.18 -2.99 -26.76
N HIS A 161 -12.28 -3.41 -25.48
CA HIS A 161 -11.95 -2.57 -24.33
C HIS A 161 -10.44 -2.23 -24.24
N ARG A 162 -9.56 -3.09 -24.74
CA ARG A 162 -8.10 -2.86 -24.68
C ARG A 162 -7.68 -1.77 -25.67
N THR A 163 -8.26 -1.74 -26.86
CA THR A 163 -7.99 -0.72 -27.88
C THR A 163 -8.40 0.67 -27.41
N GLN A 164 -9.58 0.80 -26.79
CA GLN A 164 -10.06 2.07 -26.23
C GLN A 164 -9.20 2.56 -25.06
N THR A 165 -8.72 1.63 -24.22
CA THR A 165 -7.77 1.94 -23.14
C THR A 165 -6.42 2.42 -23.68
N ILE A 166 -5.92 1.80 -24.76
CA ILE A 166 -4.67 2.17 -25.44
C ILE A 166 -4.78 3.56 -26.08
N GLU A 167 -5.90 3.88 -26.72
CA GLU A 167 -6.16 5.21 -27.30
C GLU A 167 -6.20 6.31 -26.23
N LEU A 168 -6.85 6.05 -25.09
CA LEU A 168 -6.87 6.99 -23.96
C LEU A 168 -5.47 7.21 -23.38
N LEU A 169 -4.66 6.15 -23.27
CA LEU A 169 -3.26 6.26 -22.83
C LEU A 169 -2.39 7.03 -23.83
N HIS A 170 -2.61 6.87 -25.14
CA HIS A 170 -1.93 7.67 -26.16
C HIS A 170 -2.33 9.15 -26.10
N ALA A 171 -3.60 9.45 -25.86
CA ALA A 171 -4.09 10.83 -25.69
C ALA A 171 -3.50 11.50 -24.43
N ALA A 172 -3.44 10.78 -23.31
CA ALA A 172 -2.80 11.26 -22.08
C ALA A 172 -1.31 11.55 -22.30
N ARG A 173 -0.58 10.61 -22.93
CA ARG A 173 0.85 10.77 -23.25
C ARG A 173 1.13 11.95 -24.18
N LYS A 174 0.24 12.22 -25.15
CA LYS A 174 0.34 13.39 -26.04
C LYS A 174 0.18 14.71 -25.27
N LYS A 175 -0.74 14.75 -24.30
CA LYS A 175 -0.97 15.90 -23.41
C LYS A 175 0.20 16.15 -22.47
N ASP A 176 0.78 15.09 -21.90
CA ASP A 176 1.96 15.20 -21.02
C ASP A 176 3.20 15.66 -21.79
N LYS A 177 3.38 15.17 -23.03
CA LYS A 177 4.45 15.65 -23.91
C LYS A 177 4.27 17.13 -24.26
N ALA A 178 3.06 17.59 -24.55
CA ALA A 178 2.79 19.01 -24.82
C ALA A 178 3.14 19.88 -23.60
N LYS A 179 2.69 19.49 -22.40
CA LYS A 179 3.03 20.18 -21.14
C LYS A 179 4.53 20.19 -20.84
N ALA A 180 5.23 19.08 -21.08
CA ALA A 180 6.68 19.03 -20.88
C ALA A 180 7.42 19.96 -21.86
N THR A 181 6.94 20.07 -23.10
CA THR A 181 7.53 20.97 -24.11
C THR A 181 7.28 22.43 -23.74
N GLU A 182 6.08 22.76 -23.26
CA GLU A 182 5.72 24.09 -22.75
C GLU A 182 6.55 24.48 -21.53
N ASN A 183 6.67 23.60 -20.53
CA ASN A 183 7.51 23.82 -19.35
C ASN A 183 8.99 23.97 -19.70
N ALA A 184 9.50 23.20 -20.67
CA ALA A 184 10.86 23.37 -21.16
C ALA A 184 11.05 24.72 -21.86
N SER A 185 10.07 25.19 -22.64
CA SER A 185 10.13 26.51 -23.28
C SER A 185 10.10 27.66 -22.26
N LEU A 186 9.29 27.54 -21.21
CA LEU A 186 9.25 28.49 -20.09
C LEU A 186 10.57 28.51 -19.32
N ALA A 187 11.14 27.34 -19.02
CA ALA A 187 12.45 27.25 -18.36
C ALA A 187 13.56 27.87 -19.23
N VAL A 188 13.56 27.62 -20.54
CA VAL A 188 14.52 28.25 -21.47
C VAL A 188 14.36 29.77 -21.49
N ALA A 189 13.14 30.29 -21.51
CA ALA A 189 12.87 31.72 -21.44
C ALA A 189 13.36 32.34 -20.11
N GLU A 190 13.12 31.67 -18.97
CA GLU A 190 13.65 32.11 -17.67
C GLU A 190 15.17 32.10 -17.62
N PHE A 191 15.82 31.08 -18.18
CA PHE A 191 17.29 31.02 -18.27
C PHE A 191 17.85 32.12 -19.17
N GLN A 192 17.20 32.41 -20.30
CA GLN A 192 17.58 33.52 -21.18
C GLN A 192 17.41 34.88 -20.50
N ALA A 193 16.33 35.09 -19.76
CA ALA A 193 16.12 36.33 -19.00
C ALA A 193 17.19 36.54 -17.92
N LYS A 194 17.54 35.48 -17.18
CA LYS A 194 18.64 35.52 -16.19
C LYS A 194 20.01 35.78 -16.84
N LEU A 195 20.25 35.23 -18.02
CA LEU A 195 21.48 35.47 -18.77
C LEU A 195 21.58 36.94 -19.21
N GLN A 196 20.48 37.51 -19.71
CA GLN A 196 20.42 38.92 -20.10
C GLN A 196 20.66 39.83 -18.89
N GLU A 197 20.03 39.55 -17.74
CA GLU A 197 20.23 40.33 -16.52
C GLU A 197 21.67 40.27 -15.99
N LEU A 198 22.36 39.14 -16.20
CA LEU A 198 23.80 39.04 -15.91
C LEU A 198 24.63 39.87 -16.89
N GLN A 199 24.33 39.81 -18.18
CA GLN A 199 25.01 40.62 -19.21
C GLN A 199 24.86 42.12 -18.93
N ASP A 200 23.65 42.59 -18.66
CA ASP A 200 23.38 44.00 -18.34
C ASP A 200 24.10 44.45 -17.06
N ARG A 201 24.26 43.57 -16.06
CA ARG A 201 25.05 43.85 -14.85
C ARG A 201 26.53 43.97 -15.15
N HIS A 202 27.07 43.07 -15.98
CA HIS A 202 28.47 43.12 -16.40
C HIS A 202 28.74 44.38 -17.24
N GLU A 203 27.82 44.76 -18.12
CA GLU A 203 27.93 45.96 -18.95
C GLU A 203 27.91 47.23 -18.11
N LYS A 204 26.99 47.35 -17.14
CA LYS A 204 27.00 48.45 -16.17
C LYS A 204 28.27 48.53 -15.33
N GLU A 205 28.85 47.37 -14.98
CA GLU A 205 30.12 47.36 -14.27
C GLU A 205 31.27 47.81 -15.17
N LEU A 206 31.31 47.36 -16.42
CA LEU A 206 32.28 47.84 -17.41
C LEU A 206 32.15 49.35 -17.65
N GLU A 207 30.94 49.90 -17.71
CA GLU A 207 30.71 51.35 -17.79
C GLU A 207 31.28 52.07 -16.57
N LYS A 208 31.04 51.59 -15.35
CA LYS A 208 31.62 52.17 -14.13
C LYS A 208 33.15 52.11 -14.12
N GLN A 209 33.72 50.99 -14.54
CA GLN A 209 35.18 50.82 -14.64
C GLN A 209 35.76 51.76 -15.71
N LEU A 210 35.05 51.97 -16.81
CA LEU A 210 35.42 52.91 -17.86
C LEU A 210 35.34 54.36 -17.37
N ASP A 211 34.27 54.74 -16.69
CA ASP A 211 34.12 56.07 -16.08
C ASP A 211 35.20 56.32 -15.01
N PHE A 212 35.52 55.31 -14.20
CA PHE A 212 36.61 55.38 -13.23
C PHE A 212 37.96 55.57 -13.91
N ALA A 213 38.24 54.82 -14.97
CA ALA A 213 39.45 54.98 -15.78
C ALA A 213 39.49 56.35 -16.47
N GLN A 214 38.37 56.85 -16.99
CA GLN A 214 38.26 58.19 -17.58
C GLN A 214 38.46 59.29 -16.52
N THR A 215 38.01 59.09 -15.29
CA THR A 215 38.21 60.02 -14.17
C THR A 215 39.67 60.03 -13.70
N LEU A 216 40.33 58.86 -13.61
CA LEU A 216 41.78 58.75 -13.41
C LEU A 216 42.58 59.45 -14.52
N VAL A 217 42.09 59.35 -15.75
CA VAL A 217 42.62 60.07 -16.91
C VAL A 217 42.18 61.54 -16.90
N ALA A 218 41.21 61.98 -16.10
CA ALA A 218 40.83 63.39 -15.98
C ALA A 218 41.61 64.12 -14.87
N ASP A 219 42.09 63.41 -13.84
CA ASP A 219 42.95 63.91 -12.75
C ASP A 219 44.40 64.25 -13.20
N LYS A 220 44.52 64.82 -14.40
CA LYS A 220 45.73 65.15 -15.14
C LYS A 220 46.42 66.42 -14.63
N VAL A 221 47.16 66.29 -13.53
CA VAL A 221 48.40 67.08 -13.34
C VAL A 221 49.48 66.60 -14.32
N TRP A 222 49.46 65.31 -14.69
CA TRP A 222 50.53 64.67 -15.44
C TRP A 222 50.49 64.89 -16.97
N MET A 223 49.32 65.06 -17.60
CA MET A 223 49.30 65.38 -19.04
C MET A 223 49.63 66.84 -19.35
N ALA A 224 49.34 67.77 -18.44
CA ALA A 224 49.71 69.17 -18.63
C ALA A 224 51.24 69.33 -18.64
N THR A 225 51.93 68.63 -17.72
CA THR A 225 53.39 68.55 -17.69
C THR A 225 53.96 67.78 -18.88
N TYR A 226 53.37 66.64 -19.26
CA TYR A 226 53.82 65.89 -20.44
C TYR A 226 53.69 66.70 -21.74
N LYS A 227 52.58 67.42 -21.93
CA LYS A 227 52.36 68.26 -23.11
C LYS A 227 53.31 69.46 -23.18
N HIS A 228 53.68 70.03 -22.03
CA HIS A 228 54.67 71.11 -21.97
C HIS A 228 56.09 70.60 -22.30
N ILE A 229 56.48 69.42 -21.81
CA ILE A 229 57.77 68.79 -22.12
C ILE A 229 57.87 68.44 -23.61
N CYS A 230 56.79 67.93 -24.21
CA CYS A 230 56.75 67.67 -25.66
C CYS A 230 56.91 68.95 -26.49
N ALA A 231 56.26 70.05 -26.10
CA ALA A 231 56.38 71.33 -26.79
C ALA A 231 57.81 71.92 -26.70
N GLU A 232 58.47 71.78 -25.55
CA GLU A 232 59.88 72.16 -25.40
C GLU A 232 60.81 71.27 -26.24
N MET A 233 60.58 69.95 -26.29
CA MET A 233 61.35 69.05 -27.15
C MET A 233 61.19 69.39 -28.64
N GLU A 234 59.98 69.70 -29.11
CA GLU A 234 59.75 70.12 -30.50
C GLU A 234 60.44 71.45 -30.83
N SER A 235 60.43 72.42 -29.91
CA SER A 235 61.17 73.69 -30.07
C SER A 235 62.67 73.47 -30.19
N VAL A 236 63.25 72.64 -29.31
CA VAL A 236 64.69 72.31 -29.34
C VAL A 236 65.05 71.55 -30.62
N GLN A 237 64.19 70.65 -31.08
CA GLN A 237 64.40 69.89 -32.32
C GLN A 237 64.37 70.82 -33.55
N GLY A 238 63.47 71.81 -33.58
CA GLY A 238 63.42 72.84 -34.61
C GLY A 238 64.70 73.69 -34.66
N GLU A 239 65.20 74.16 -33.51
CA GLU A 239 66.46 74.90 -33.43
C GLU A 239 67.67 74.07 -33.90
N LEU A 240 67.70 72.77 -33.58
CA LEU A 240 68.77 71.87 -34.01
C LEU A 240 68.79 71.69 -35.53
N VAL A 241 67.61 71.51 -36.14
CA VAL A 241 67.46 71.39 -37.60
C VAL A 241 67.93 72.68 -38.28
N GLN A 242 67.53 73.84 -37.75
CA GLN A 242 67.94 75.12 -38.30
C GLN A 242 69.46 75.35 -38.22
N ARG A 243 70.10 74.91 -37.14
CA ARG A 243 71.56 74.91 -37.03
C ARG A 243 72.22 73.96 -38.03
N TYR A 244 71.65 72.78 -38.24
CA TYR A 244 72.14 71.82 -39.22
C TYR A 244 72.08 72.38 -40.65
N ASP A 245 70.97 73.01 -41.01
CA ASP A 245 70.78 73.65 -42.33
C ASP A 245 71.75 74.81 -42.54
N ASN A 246 72.01 75.62 -41.50
CA ASN A 246 72.99 76.71 -41.57
C ASN A 246 74.42 76.19 -41.78
N VAL A 247 74.82 75.14 -41.05
CA VAL A 247 76.14 74.52 -41.21
C VAL A 247 76.26 73.86 -42.59
N ALA A 248 75.21 73.20 -43.08
CA ALA A 248 75.19 72.62 -44.42
C ALA A 248 75.32 73.70 -45.51
N ALA A 249 74.67 74.85 -45.34
CA ALA A 249 74.79 75.99 -46.26
C ALA A 249 76.20 76.61 -46.25
N GLU A 250 76.83 76.72 -45.08
CA GLU A 250 78.22 77.18 -44.97
C GLU A 250 79.21 76.20 -45.62
N LEU A 251 79.00 74.90 -45.41
CA LEU A 251 79.81 73.84 -46.02
C LEU A 251 79.69 73.90 -47.54
N LYS A 252 78.47 74.07 -48.08
CA LYS A 252 78.25 74.23 -49.51
C LYS A 252 78.99 75.44 -50.07
N LYS A 253 78.91 76.59 -49.40
CA LYS A 253 79.68 77.80 -49.80
C LYS A 253 81.19 77.56 -49.78
N ALA A 254 81.70 76.77 -48.83
CA ALA A 254 83.12 76.42 -48.77
C ALA A 254 83.53 75.49 -49.92
N VAL A 255 82.70 74.50 -50.24
CA VAL A 255 82.91 73.59 -51.39
C VAL A 255 82.90 74.37 -52.71
N ASP A 256 81.93 75.26 -52.91
CA ASP A 256 81.85 76.07 -54.14
C ASP A 256 83.10 76.96 -54.31
N ARG A 257 83.64 77.53 -53.22
CA ARG A 257 84.90 78.30 -53.24
C ARG A 257 86.10 77.45 -53.64
N LEU A 258 86.19 76.22 -53.12
CA LEU A 258 87.27 75.29 -53.47
C LEU A 258 87.17 74.85 -54.94
N GLN A 259 85.97 74.60 -55.45
CA GLN A 259 85.75 74.31 -56.87
C GLN A 259 86.17 75.48 -57.77
N GLN A 260 85.81 76.72 -57.42
CA GLN A 260 86.24 77.89 -58.18
C GLN A 260 87.77 78.06 -58.18
N GLN A 261 88.43 77.76 -57.05
CA GLN A 261 89.88 77.76 -56.97
C GLN A 261 90.50 76.67 -57.85
N ASP A 262 89.94 75.45 -57.83
CA ASP A 262 90.41 74.33 -58.67
C ASP A 262 90.26 74.64 -60.16
N GLU A 263 89.11 75.18 -60.60
CA GLU A 263 88.92 75.66 -61.97
C GLU A 263 89.93 76.76 -62.36
N GLY A 264 90.26 77.64 -61.42
CA GLY A 264 91.31 78.65 -61.57
C GLY A 264 92.69 78.03 -61.77
N PHE A 265 93.06 77.05 -60.93
CA PHE A 265 94.31 76.31 -61.07
C PHE A 265 94.38 75.53 -62.38
N GLN A 266 93.30 74.89 -62.81
CA GLN A 266 93.24 74.19 -64.09
C GLN A 266 93.45 75.12 -65.28
N ARG A 267 92.88 76.33 -65.27
CA ARG A 267 93.16 77.36 -66.30
C ARG A 267 94.63 77.76 -66.30
N GLN A 268 95.20 78.05 -65.13
CA GLN A 268 96.63 78.39 -65.03
C GLN A 268 97.54 77.27 -65.55
N LEU A 269 97.19 76.02 -65.26
CA LEU A 269 97.94 74.84 -65.69
C LEU A 269 97.84 74.62 -67.22
N LYS A 270 96.69 74.96 -67.82
CA LYS A 270 96.51 74.97 -69.28
C LYS A 270 97.35 76.07 -69.94
N ASP A 271 97.32 77.30 -69.42
CA ASP A 271 98.12 78.41 -69.94
C ASP A 271 99.63 78.10 -69.83
N ALA A 272 100.07 77.48 -68.73
CA ALA A 272 101.45 77.07 -68.54
C ALA A 272 101.87 75.98 -69.54
N LYS A 273 101.00 75.00 -69.82
CA LYS A 273 101.23 73.97 -70.86
C LYS A 273 101.35 74.59 -72.26
N GLU A 274 100.50 75.55 -72.59
CA GLU A 274 100.56 76.24 -73.89
C GLU A 274 101.85 77.06 -74.03
N ARG A 275 102.26 77.78 -72.97
CA ARG A 275 103.55 78.50 -72.94
C ARG A 275 104.75 77.57 -73.09
N TRP A 276 104.75 76.43 -72.40
CA TRP A 276 105.81 75.43 -72.52
C TRP A 276 105.88 74.84 -73.93
N SER A 277 104.74 74.53 -74.55
CA SER A 277 104.68 74.04 -75.92
C SER A 277 105.24 75.05 -76.94
N VAL A 278 104.95 76.34 -76.76
CA VAL A 278 105.52 77.42 -77.59
C VAL A 278 107.04 77.54 -77.37
N GLN A 279 107.51 77.43 -76.14
CA GLN A 279 108.94 77.51 -75.79
C GLN A 279 109.73 76.29 -76.32
N GLU A 280 109.14 75.10 -76.32
CA GLU A 280 109.72 73.87 -76.87
C GLU A 280 109.79 73.92 -78.41
N LYS A 281 108.80 74.56 -79.06
CA LYS A 281 108.80 74.80 -80.50
C LYS A 281 109.95 75.75 -80.91
N VAL A 282 110.18 76.82 -80.15
CA VAL A 282 111.32 77.74 -80.33
C VAL A 282 112.66 77.04 -80.08
N ARG A 283 112.71 76.08 -79.15
CA ARG A 283 113.92 75.31 -78.85
C ARG A 283 114.25 74.25 -79.91
N ARG A 284 113.24 73.73 -80.62
CA ARG A 284 113.40 72.78 -81.74
C ARG A 284 113.78 73.46 -83.07
N ASP A 285 113.45 74.72 -83.26
CA ASP A 285 113.79 75.48 -84.49
C ASP A 285 115.22 76.08 -84.47
N GLN A 286 115.98 75.93 -83.37
CA GLN A 286 117.36 76.44 -83.22
C GLN A 286 118.47 75.39 -83.36
N TRP A 287 118.14 74.13 -83.68
CA TRP A 287 119.12 73.04 -83.79
C TRP A 287 119.18 72.48 -85.22
N THR A 288 120.01 73.10 -86.07
CA THR A 288 120.60 72.45 -87.25
C THR A 288 122.03 72.91 -87.43
N ASP A 289 122.89 71.92 -87.68
CA ASP A 289 124.29 71.97 -88.11
C ASP A 289 125.35 72.28 -87.04
N GLU A 290 125.93 71.21 -86.44
CA GLU A 290 127.31 70.83 -86.76
C GLU A 290 127.77 69.51 -86.09
N ILE A 291 128.16 68.59 -86.98
CA ILE A 291 129.37 67.76 -86.92
C ILE A 291 129.38 66.43 -86.13
N LYS A 292 129.69 65.41 -86.95
CA LYS A 292 130.02 64.01 -86.68
C LYS A 292 131.50 63.85 -86.25
N LYS A 293 131.77 62.92 -85.30
CA LYS A 293 132.78 61.80 -85.33
C LYS A 293 133.55 61.60 -84.00
N SER A 294 133.74 60.30 -83.67
CA SER A 294 134.60 59.69 -82.61
C SER A 294 133.98 59.75 -81.20
N THR A 295 133.93 58.73 -80.32
CA THR A 295 134.73 57.51 -80.13
C THR A 295 133.94 56.51 -79.26
N ILE A 296 133.41 55.42 -79.85
CA ILE A 296 132.83 54.29 -79.10
C ILE A 296 133.97 53.41 -78.61
N LYS A 297 134.63 53.83 -77.54
CA LYS A 297 135.50 52.99 -76.68
C LYS A 297 135.81 53.61 -75.30
N ALA A 298 135.29 54.81 -75.02
CA ALA A 298 135.52 55.52 -73.76
C ALA A 298 134.31 55.49 -72.79
N LEU A 299 133.12 55.03 -73.22
CA LEU A 299 131.87 55.12 -72.45
C LEU A 299 131.50 53.84 -71.66
N GLU A 300 132.30 52.78 -71.75
CA GLU A 300 132.02 51.50 -71.08
C GLU A 300 132.05 51.57 -69.53
N PRO A 301 132.96 52.34 -68.88
CA PRO A 301 132.93 52.51 -67.43
C PRO A 301 131.67 53.26 -66.94
N ASP A 302 131.21 54.26 -67.71
CA ASP A 302 130.06 55.09 -67.35
C ASP A 302 128.75 54.31 -67.42
N VAL A 303 128.61 53.40 -68.40
CA VAL A 303 127.44 52.50 -68.51
C VAL A 303 127.37 51.54 -67.32
N GLN A 304 128.51 51.03 -66.85
CA GLN A 304 128.57 50.16 -65.67
C GLN A 304 128.28 50.90 -64.35
N ALA A 305 128.70 52.16 -64.22
CA ALA A 305 128.34 53.00 -63.07
C ALA A 305 126.83 53.29 -63.02
N ILE A 306 126.21 53.56 -64.17
CA ILE A 306 124.75 53.77 -64.29
C ILE A 306 123.99 52.48 -63.92
N MET A 307 124.45 51.32 -64.40
CA MET A 307 123.82 50.02 -64.09
C MET A 307 123.82 49.72 -62.59
N THR A 308 124.92 49.99 -61.88
CA THR A 308 125.01 49.77 -60.42
C THR A 308 124.06 50.70 -59.66
N LYS A 309 124.00 51.97 -60.06
CA LYS A 309 123.09 52.96 -59.46
C LYS A 309 121.61 52.67 -59.73
N CYS A 310 121.28 52.15 -60.91
CA CYS A 310 119.94 51.66 -61.23
C CYS A 310 119.56 50.46 -60.35
N LYS A 311 120.51 49.57 -60.03
CA LYS A 311 120.29 48.40 -59.17
C LYS A 311 120.01 48.82 -57.72
N GLU A 312 120.79 49.75 -57.18
CA GLU A 312 120.55 50.32 -55.85
C GLU A 312 119.19 51.03 -55.76
N ASN A 313 118.80 51.79 -56.79
CA ASN A 313 117.49 52.43 -56.84
C ASN A 313 116.35 51.40 -56.93
N LEU A 314 116.56 50.29 -57.64
CA LEU A 314 115.60 49.19 -57.71
C LEU A 314 115.42 48.51 -56.35
N ASP A 315 116.50 48.29 -55.62
CA ASP A 315 116.45 47.64 -54.31
C ASP A 315 115.81 48.55 -53.25
N LYS A 316 116.09 49.86 -53.28
CA LYS A 316 115.35 50.85 -52.46
C LYS A 316 113.85 50.89 -52.80
N ALA A 317 113.49 50.77 -54.07
CA ALA A 317 112.09 50.71 -54.49
C ALA A 317 111.39 49.42 -53.99
N LYS A 318 112.10 48.28 -53.96
CA LYS A 318 111.59 47.03 -53.40
C LYS A 318 111.42 47.10 -51.89
N GLU A 319 112.36 47.71 -51.16
CA GLU A 319 112.23 47.93 -49.71
C GLU A 319 111.06 48.84 -49.38
N ALA A 320 110.86 49.93 -50.14
CA ALA A 320 109.69 50.80 -49.98
C ALA A 320 108.37 50.07 -50.29
N ALA A 321 108.33 49.23 -51.32
CA ALA A 321 107.16 48.40 -51.63
C ALA A 321 106.88 47.36 -50.54
N ALA A 322 107.91 46.75 -49.95
CA ALA A 322 107.76 45.81 -48.84
C ALA A 322 107.22 46.51 -47.58
N TRP A 323 107.68 47.73 -47.28
CA TRP A 323 107.14 48.55 -46.20
C TRP A 323 105.67 48.94 -46.42
N MET A 324 105.29 49.33 -47.64
CA MET A 324 103.90 49.62 -47.98
C MET A 324 103.01 48.40 -47.85
N ALA A 325 103.44 47.23 -48.31
CA ALA A 325 102.69 45.98 -48.16
C ALA A 325 102.55 45.55 -46.68
N ALA A 326 103.58 45.77 -45.85
CA ALA A 326 103.50 45.51 -44.42
C ALA A 326 102.49 46.44 -43.72
N TYR A 327 102.50 47.73 -44.08
CA TYR A 327 101.53 48.72 -43.58
C TYR A 327 100.10 48.41 -44.01
N GLU A 328 99.89 48.00 -45.26
CA GLU A 328 98.58 47.58 -45.76
C GLU A 328 98.05 46.36 -45.01
N LYS A 329 98.90 45.36 -44.76
CA LYS A 329 98.54 44.17 -43.96
C LYS A 329 98.14 44.55 -42.53
N GLU A 330 98.88 45.44 -41.88
CA GLU A 330 98.57 45.91 -40.53
C GLU A 330 97.25 46.70 -40.48
N LYS A 331 96.98 47.52 -41.50
CA LYS A 331 95.70 48.22 -41.66
C LYS A 331 94.53 47.25 -41.87
N GLU A 332 94.70 46.21 -42.69
CA GLU A 332 93.67 45.17 -42.89
C GLU A 332 93.37 44.39 -41.61
N GLU A 333 94.41 44.05 -40.84
CA GLU A 333 94.30 43.38 -39.54
C GLU A 333 93.51 44.22 -38.53
N LEU A 334 93.75 45.54 -38.51
CA LEU A 334 93.06 46.48 -37.62
C LEU A 334 91.59 46.63 -38.01
N LEU A 335 91.29 46.74 -39.31
CA LEU A 335 89.92 46.74 -39.83
C LEU A 335 89.20 45.42 -39.55
N ARG A 336 89.89 44.27 -39.64
CA ARG A 336 89.33 42.96 -39.28
C ARG A 336 88.96 42.92 -37.80
N ARG A 337 89.84 43.36 -36.91
CA ARG A 337 89.55 43.43 -35.46
C ARG A 337 88.36 44.33 -35.14
N GLN A 338 88.26 45.49 -35.80
CA GLN A 338 87.10 46.37 -35.64
C GLN A 338 85.81 45.69 -36.10
N ARG A 339 85.81 45.03 -37.26
CA ARG A 339 84.64 44.26 -37.74
C ARG A 339 84.21 43.18 -36.76
N GLU A 340 85.15 42.38 -36.25
CA GLU A 340 84.86 41.33 -35.26
C GLU A 340 84.33 41.89 -33.94
N GLU A 341 84.82 43.05 -33.50
CA GLU A 341 84.31 43.72 -32.30
C GLU A 341 82.87 44.24 -32.51
N TYR A 342 82.57 44.82 -33.67
CA TYR A 342 81.21 45.24 -34.02
C TYR A 342 80.25 44.06 -34.13
N GLU A 343 80.67 42.97 -34.77
CA GLU A 343 79.87 41.74 -34.87
C GLU A 343 79.59 41.14 -33.49
N ARG A 344 80.59 41.10 -32.60
CA ARG A 344 80.41 40.64 -31.21
C ARG A 344 79.40 41.49 -30.46
N LYS A 345 79.53 42.82 -30.50
CA LYS A 345 78.57 43.75 -29.87
C LYS A 345 77.15 43.56 -30.40
N LEU A 346 77.01 43.30 -31.69
CA LEU A 346 75.72 43.08 -32.34
C LEU A 346 75.09 41.74 -31.93
N VAL A 347 75.89 40.67 -31.79
CA VAL A 347 75.42 39.38 -31.25
C VAL A 347 75.01 39.52 -29.78
N GLU A 348 75.83 40.14 -28.94
CA GLU A 348 75.50 40.38 -27.52
C GLU A 348 74.21 41.21 -27.36
N ALA A 349 73.99 42.22 -28.20
CA ALA A 349 72.75 43.00 -28.19
C ALA A 349 71.54 42.13 -28.58
N ARG A 350 71.67 41.29 -29.61
CA ARG A 350 70.61 40.35 -30.03
C ARG A 350 70.31 39.31 -28.95
N GLU A 351 71.33 38.77 -28.28
CA GLU A 351 71.16 37.81 -27.20
C GLU A 351 70.49 38.44 -25.98
N LYS A 352 70.87 39.68 -25.60
CA LYS A 352 70.18 40.42 -24.54
C LYS A 352 68.70 40.64 -24.85
N GLU A 353 68.35 41.01 -26.07
CA GLU A 353 66.95 41.15 -26.46
C GLU A 353 66.21 39.81 -26.49
N ARG A 354 66.84 38.73 -26.97
CA ARG A 354 66.27 37.37 -26.89
C ARG A 354 65.99 36.95 -25.44
N CYS A 355 66.91 37.19 -24.52
CA CYS A 355 66.72 36.89 -23.10
C CYS A 355 65.56 37.69 -22.50
N LYS A 356 65.43 38.99 -22.83
CA LYS A 356 64.28 39.82 -22.38
C LYS A 356 62.95 39.30 -22.93
N LEU A 357 62.92 38.88 -24.20
CA LEU A 357 61.73 38.31 -24.81
C LEU A 357 61.37 36.96 -24.19
N MET A 358 62.35 36.10 -23.93
CA MET A 358 62.14 34.81 -23.26
C MET A 358 61.53 35.02 -21.87
N TYR A 359 62.09 35.92 -21.06
CA TYR A 359 61.55 36.22 -19.73
C TYR A 359 60.11 36.74 -19.77
N ARG A 360 59.78 37.58 -20.76
CA ARG A 360 58.40 38.05 -20.95
C ARG A 360 57.45 36.93 -21.35
N LEU A 361 57.91 35.99 -22.17
CA LEU A 361 57.13 34.82 -22.58
C LEU A 361 56.90 33.90 -21.38
N ASP A 362 57.93 33.58 -20.61
CA ASP A 362 57.83 32.76 -19.40
C ASP A 362 56.91 33.39 -18.35
N ALA A 363 56.97 34.72 -18.18
CA ALA A 363 56.06 35.45 -17.30
C ALA A 363 54.61 35.37 -17.78
N ALA A 364 54.37 35.56 -19.09
CA ALA A 364 53.04 35.44 -19.67
C ALA A 364 52.49 34.01 -19.57
N ASP A 365 53.32 32.98 -19.80
CA ASP A 365 52.95 31.58 -19.64
C ASP A 365 52.62 31.24 -18.18
N ALA A 366 53.38 31.78 -17.22
CA ALA A 366 53.11 31.61 -15.80
C ALA A 366 51.78 32.26 -15.38
N GLU A 367 51.48 33.47 -15.86
CA GLU A 367 50.20 34.15 -15.62
C GLU A 367 49.03 33.36 -16.21
N LEU A 368 49.17 32.84 -17.43
CA LEU A 368 48.13 32.07 -18.10
C LEU A 368 47.89 30.72 -17.42
N GLN A 369 48.95 30.06 -16.94
CA GLN A 369 48.84 28.85 -16.11
C GLN A 369 48.16 29.14 -14.77
N GLN A 370 48.45 30.29 -14.14
CA GLN A 370 47.80 30.69 -12.90
C GLN A 370 46.30 30.93 -13.12
N GLN A 371 45.92 31.60 -14.21
CA GLN A 371 44.52 31.82 -14.58
C GLN A 371 43.78 30.49 -14.85
N LEU A 372 44.40 29.57 -15.60
CA LEU A 372 43.85 28.22 -15.85
C LEU A 372 43.64 27.44 -14.54
N ASN A 373 44.63 27.48 -13.64
CA ASN A 373 44.52 26.81 -12.35
C ASN A 373 43.44 27.42 -11.45
N GLN A 374 43.28 28.76 -11.48
CA GLN A 374 42.17 29.43 -10.78
C GLN A 374 40.81 29.04 -11.36
N GLN A 375 40.68 28.99 -12.69
CA GLN A 375 39.42 28.55 -13.33
C GLN A 375 39.10 27.09 -13.00
N ARG A 376 40.08 26.19 -13.02
CA ARG A 376 39.91 24.78 -12.62
C ARG A 376 39.43 24.65 -11.18
N ARG A 377 40.02 25.41 -10.24
CA ARG A 377 39.59 25.43 -8.84
C ARG A 377 38.15 25.94 -8.69
N ARG A 378 37.80 27.04 -9.35
CA ARG A 378 36.42 27.56 -9.33
C ARG A 378 35.40 26.53 -9.82
N LEU A 379 35.67 25.88 -10.95
CA LEU A 379 34.79 24.84 -11.49
C LEU A 379 34.70 23.63 -10.56
N GLN A 380 35.80 23.26 -9.90
CA GLN A 380 35.81 22.19 -8.91
C GLN A 380 34.96 22.55 -7.68
N ASP A 381 35.14 23.76 -7.13
CA ASP A 381 34.38 24.25 -5.97
C ASP A 381 32.87 24.35 -6.30
N GLU A 382 32.51 24.83 -7.50
CA GLU A 382 31.12 24.85 -7.97
C GLU A 382 30.54 23.43 -8.12
N SER A 383 31.32 22.48 -8.64
CA SER A 383 30.92 21.09 -8.77
C SER A 383 30.73 20.41 -7.41
N GLU A 384 31.63 20.67 -6.46
CA GLU A 384 31.54 20.17 -5.08
C GLU A 384 30.34 20.76 -4.35
N LYS A 385 30.08 22.06 -4.53
CA LYS A 385 28.90 22.74 -4.00
C LYS A 385 27.61 22.14 -4.57
N LEU A 386 27.50 21.96 -5.88
CA LEU A 386 26.33 21.33 -6.52
C LEU A 386 26.09 19.89 -6.01
N ARG A 387 27.16 19.10 -5.81
CA ARG A 387 27.03 17.77 -5.20
C ARG A 387 26.55 17.86 -3.76
N SER A 388 27.08 18.79 -2.97
CA SER A 388 26.66 19.01 -1.58
C SER A 388 25.18 19.41 -1.51
N ASP A 389 24.75 20.36 -2.34
CA ASP A 389 23.37 20.84 -2.41
C ASP A 389 22.43 19.70 -2.84
N MET A 390 22.78 18.93 -3.88
CA MET A 390 22.00 17.76 -4.32
C MET A 390 21.88 16.69 -3.21
N MET A 391 22.94 16.46 -2.44
CA MET A 391 22.90 15.53 -1.31
C MET A 391 22.06 16.06 -0.15
N ALA A 392 22.05 17.36 0.09
CA ALA A 392 21.17 18.00 1.07
C ALA A 392 19.70 17.88 0.65
N ASP A 393 19.38 18.19 -0.60
CA ASP A 393 18.03 18.05 -1.15
C ASP A 393 17.54 16.60 -1.09
N MET A 394 18.40 15.63 -1.43
CA MET A 394 18.06 14.21 -1.33
C MET A 394 17.81 13.76 0.12
N ARG A 395 18.49 14.37 1.12
CA ARG A 395 18.20 14.11 2.54
C ARG A 395 16.85 14.70 2.96
N VAL A 396 16.55 15.93 2.54
CA VAL A 396 15.25 16.58 2.81
C VAL A 396 14.12 15.76 2.19
N LEU A 397 14.26 15.34 0.93
CA LEU A 397 13.26 14.54 0.24
C LEU A 397 13.04 13.17 0.91
N LYS A 398 14.12 12.52 1.37
CA LYS A 398 14.01 11.26 2.15
C LYS A 398 13.30 11.47 3.48
N GLN A 399 13.58 12.56 4.18
CA GLN A 399 12.89 12.90 5.43
C GLN A 399 11.42 13.20 5.20
N GLN A 400 11.09 13.87 4.09
CA GLN A 400 9.71 14.17 3.72
C GLN A 400 8.94 12.89 3.38
N HIS A 401 9.50 12.01 2.54
CA HIS A 401 8.91 10.70 2.28
C HIS A 401 8.72 9.85 3.54
N ALA A 402 9.65 9.90 4.50
CA ALA A 402 9.51 9.21 5.77
C ALA A 402 8.33 9.77 6.60
N ARG A 403 8.18 11.11 6.65
CA ARG A 403 7.05 11.77 7.32
C ARG A 403 5.73 11.40 6.66
N ASP A 404 5.63 11.48 5.33
CA ASP A 404 4.42 11.14 4.60
C ASP A 404 4.00 9.68 4.84
N LEU A 405 4.96 8.76 4.88
CA LEU A 405 4.71 7.34 5.20
C LEU A 405 4.19 7.15 6.64
N ASP A 406 4.74 7.88 7.60
CA ASP A 406 4.30 7.79 8.99
C ASP A 406 2.93 8.45 9.21
N GLU A 407 2.62 9.55 8.51
CA GLU A 407 1.28 10.16 8.47
C GLU A 407 0.25 9.20 7.87
N MET A 408 0.56 8.58 6.73
CA MET A 408 -0.31 7.56 6.11
C MET A 408 -0.55 6.37 7.05
N ARG A 409 0.49 5.90 7.75
CA ARG A 409 0.36 4.83 8.76
C ARG A 409 -0.48 5.26 9.96
N ALA A 410 -0.41 6.52 10.36
CA ALA A 410 -1.22 7.06 11.47
C ALA A 410 -2.70 7.12 11.08
N VAL A 411 -3.01 7.61 9.88
CA VAL A 411 -4.38 7.62 9.34
C VAL A 411 -4.95 6.21 9.23
N GLU A 412 -4.17 5.25 8.72
CA GLU A 412 -4.64 3.88 8.60
C GLU A 412 -4.86 3.22 9.97
N ARG A 413 -3.99 3.48 10.96
CA ARG A 413 -4.22 3.04 12.35
C ARG A 413 -5.51 3.61 12.92
N GLN A 414 -5.77 4.90 12.74
CA GLN A 414 -7.01 5.52 13.20
C GLN A 414 -8.25 4.89 12.53
N ARG A 415 -8.16 4.54 11.24
CA ARG A 415 -9.25 3.85 10.55
C ARG A 415 -9.50 2.46 11.14
N ILE A 416 -8.42 1.69 11.35
CA ILE A 416 -8.50 0.36 11.97
C ILE A 416 -9.08 0.45 13.37
N ASP A 417 -8.62 1.38 14.20
CA ASP A 417 -9.14 1.57 15.57
C ASP A 417 -10.62 1.96 15.56
N HIS A 418 -11.05 2.79 14.61
CA HIS A 418 -12.45 3.16 14.44
C HIS A 418 -13.31 1.95 14.02
N GLU A 419 -12.85 1.17 13.03
CA GLU A 419 -13.54 -0.06 12.58
C GLU A 419 -13.60 -1.10 13.72
N MET A 420 -12.52 -1.26 14.49
CA MET A 420 -12.47 -2.16 15.65
C MET A 420 -13.44 -1.72 16.76
N ALA A 421 -13.52 -0.41 17.04
CA ALA A 421 -14.48 0.12 18.01
C ALA A 421 -15.94 -0.06 17.56
N ALA A 422 -16.22 0.13 16.27
CA ALA A 422 -17.54 -0.13 15.70
C ALA A 422 -17.94 -1.61 15.82
N LEU A 423 -17.04 -2.52 15.44
CA LEU A 423 -17.27 -3.96 15.57
C LEU A 423 -17.46 -4.40 17.03
N GLN A 424 -16.70 -3.80 17.95
CA GLN A 424 -16.85 -4.08 19.37
C GLN A 424 -18.20 -3.60 19.89
N LYS A 425 -18.66 -2.42 19.48
CA LYS A 425 -19.99 -1.91 19.78
C LYS A 425 -21.09 -2.82 19.23
N ASP A 426 -20.99 -3.24 17.97
CA ASP A 426 -21.96 -4.14 17.34
C ASP A 426 -22.02 -5.49 18.08
N LYS A 427 -20.86 -6.03 18.49
CA LYS A 427 -20.78 -7.24 19.32
C LYS A 427 -21.51 -7.04 20.66
N ASP A 428 -21.30 -5.92 21.33
CA ASP A 428 -21.93 -5.62 22.62
C ASP A 428 -23.45 -5.39 22.47
N ASP A 429 -23.89 -4.79 21.36
CA ASP A 429 -25.30 -4.62 21.03
C ASP A 429 -25.99 -5.96 20.76
N VAL A 430 -25.32 -6.86 20.03
CA VAL A 430 -25.81 -8.22 19.78
C VAL A 430 -25.86 -9.02 21.08
N ALA A 431 -24.84 -8.94 21.93
CA ALA A 431 -24.83 -9.59 23.24
C ALA A 431 -26.02 -9.11 24.11
N ARG A 432 -26.26 -7.79 24.16
CA ARG A 432 -27.41 -7.22 24.88
C ARG A 432 -28.75 -7.70 24.34
N ARG A 433 -28.90 -7.84 23.02
CA ARG A 433 -30.12 -8.40 22.41
C ARG A 433 -30.33 -9.86 22.83
N PHE A 434 -29.28 -10.68 22.77
CA PHE A 434 -29.39 -12.07 23.22
C PHE A 434 -29.71 -12.20 24.71
N GLU A 435 -29.15 -11.34 25.56
CA GLU A 435 -29.50 -11.31 26.98
C GLU A 435 -30.95 -10.90 27.22
N ALA A 436 -31.46 -9.92 26.48
CA ALA A 436 -32.85 -9.49 26.53
C ALA A 436 -33.80 -10.60 26.05
N ASP A 437 -33.49 -11.26 24.93
CA ASP A 437 -34.28 -12.38 24.41
C ASP A 437 -34.28 -13.57 25.39
N ALA A 438 -33.13 -13.87 26.00
CA ALA A 438 -33.03 -14.91 27.02
C ALA A 438 -33.82 -14.57 28.29
N ALA A 439 -33.86 -13.29 28.69
CA ALA A 439 -34.70 -12.83 29.81
C ALA A 439 -36.19 -12.96 29.47
N ALA A 440 -36.61 -12.48 28.29
CA ALA A 440 -37.99 -12.61 27.83
C ALA A 440 -38.44 -14.08 27.74
N TYR A 441 -37.55 -14.97 27.30
CA TYR A 441 -37.83 -16.41 27.28
C TYR A 441 -38.00 -16.99 28.69
N ARG A 442 -37.13 -16.60 29.64
CA ARG A 442 -37.27 -17.00 31.05
C ARG A 442 -38.61 -16.55 31.64
N ASP A 443 -38.99 -15.29 31.43
CA ASP A 443 -40.25 -14.75 31.91
C ASP A 443 -41.46 -15.46 31.31
N LYS A 444 -41.39 -15.79 30.01
CA LYS A 444 -42.44 -16.55 29.33
C LYS A 444 -42.59 -17.96 29.92
N VAL A 445 -41.48 -18.68 30.13
CA VAL A 445 -41.50 -20.02 30.74
C VAL A 445 -42.03 -19.94 32.18
N GLN A 446 -41.63 -18.93 32.94
CA GLN A 446 -42.12 -18.71 34.31
C GLN A 446 -43.62 -18.48 34.32
N SER A 447 -44.14 -17.62 33.44
CA SER A 447 -45.57 -17.35 33.30
C SER A 447 -46.37 -18.60 32.88
N GLU A 448 -45.85 -19.41 31.95
CA GLU A 448 -46.48 -20.67 31.56
C GLU A 448 -46.51 -21.70 32.71
N MET A 449 -45.44 -21.77 33.51
CA MET A 449 -45.36 -22.65 34.67
C MET A 449 -46.34 -22.21 35.77
N GLU A 450 -46.42 -20.91 36.06
CA GLU A 450 -47.40 -20.33 36.98
C GLU A 450 -48.84 -20.59 36.50
N GLY A 451 -49.11 -20.41 35.20
CA GLY A 451 -50.40 -20.70 34.58
C GLY A 451 -50.79 -22.18 34.71
N LYS A 452 -49.86 -23.10 34.45
CA LYS A 452 -50.09 -24.55 34.63
C LYS A 452 -50.29 -24.92 36.10
N HIS A 453 -49.54 -24.30 37.01
CA HIS A 453 -49.70 -24.53 38.45
C HIS A 453 -51.07 -24.06 38.95
N LEU A 454 -51.50 -22.85 38.57
CA LEU A 454 -52.84 -22.33 38.86
C LEU A 454 -53.94 -23.25 38.30
N ALA A 455 -53.79 -23.73 37.07
CA ALA A 455 -54.74 -24.67 36.46
C ALA A 455 -54.80 -26.01 37.22
N ALA A 456 -53.67 -26.55 37.64
CA ALA A 456 -53.61 -27.78 38.43
C ALA A 456 -54.26 -27.60 39.81
N VAL A 457 -53.99 -26.48 40.50
CA VAL A 457 -54.62 -26.14 41.79
C VAL A 457 -56.13 -25.98 41.64
N ALA A 458 -56.60 -25.33 40.57
CA ALA A 458 -58.03 -25.19 40.29
C ALA A 458 -58.71 -26.54 40.01
N ALA A 459 -58.05 -27.44 39.27
CA ALA A 459 -58.55 -28.78 39.00
C ALA A 459 -58.69 -29.62 40.28
N VAL A 460 -57.66 -29.62 41.13
CA VAL A 460 -57.70 -30.33 42.43
C VAL A 460 -58.80 -29.75 43.33
N ARG A 461 -58.95 -28.42 43.40
CA ARG A 461 -60.06 -27.81 44.14
C ARG A 461 -61.42 -28.24 43.62
N SER A 462 -61.60 -28.28 42.30
CA SER A 462 -62.87 -28.73 41.70
C SER A 462 -63.18 -30.19 42.02
N GLU A 463 -62.18 -31.07 42.06
CA GLU A 463 -62.38 -32.45 42.52
C GLU A 463 -62.75 -32.51 44.00
N MET A 464 -62.05 -31.77 44.86
CA MET A 464 -62.38 -31.69 46.28
C MET A 464 -63.82 -31.19 46.52
N ASP A 465 -64.28 -30.22 45.74
CA ASP A 465 -65.66 -29.70 45.84
C ASP A 465 -66.69 -30.74 45.40
N LYS A 466 -66.39 -31.54 44.36
CA LYS A 466 -67.25 -32.65 43.93
C LYS A 466 -67.30 -33.75 44.98
N ASP A 467 -66.16 -34.12 45.55
CA ASP A 467 -66.07 -35.13 46.61
C ASP A 467 -66.81 -34.67 47.86
N LYS A 468 -66.68 -33.38 48.23
CA LYS A 468 -67.43 -32.77 49.33
C LYS A 468 -68.93 -32.84 49.07
N ALA A 469 -69.40 -32.46 47.88
CA ALA A 469 -70.81 -32.52 47.52
C ALA A 469 -71.35 -33.95 47.53
N ALA A 470 -70.58 -34.92 47.02
CA ALA A 470 -70.93 -36.34 47.08
C ALA A 470 -71.03 -36.84 48.54
N TRP A 471 -70.10 -36.42 49.40
CA TRP A 471 -70.12 -36.73 50.83
C TRP A 471 -71.32 -36.12 51.55
N GLU A 472 -71.70 -34.89 51.22
CA GLU A 472 -72.88 -34.22 51.80
C GLU A 472 -74.17 -34.97 51.43
N VAL A 473 -74.31 -35.39 50.17
CA VAL A 473 -75.45 -36.20 49.70
C VAL A 473 -75.51 -37.54 50.44
N GLU A 474 -74.39 -38.24 50.57
CA GLU A 474 -74.31 -39.52 51.30
C GLU A 474 -74.63 -39.35 52.80
N MET A 475 -74.19 -38.26 53.42
CA MET A 475 -74.50 -37.96 54.82
C MET A 475 -75.98 -37.66 55.03
N ILE A 476 -76.60 -36.89 54.13
CA ILE A 476 -78.05 -36.63 54.16
C ILE A 476 -78.81 -37.94 54.03
N LYS A 477 -78.42 -38.80 53.06
CA LYS A 477 -79.02 -40.12 52.87
C LYS A 477 -78.94 -40.98 54.13
N ARG A 478 -77.75 -41.09 54.75
CA ARG A 478 -77.58 -41.86 56.00
C ARG A 478 -78.40 -41.31 57.16
N ARG A 479 -78.55 -39.99 57.23
CA ARG A 479 -79.40 -39.34 58.25
C ARG A 479 -80.87 -39.69 58.01
N ASP A 480 -81.32 -39.59 56.77
CA ASP A 480 -82.71 -39.82 56.38
C ASP A 480 -83.08 -41.30 56.55
N ASP A 481 -82.22 -42.24 56.15
CA ASP A 481 -82.37 -43.69 56.41
C ASP A 481 -82.55 -43.98 57.91
N LYS A 482 -81.83 -43.25 58.76
CA LYS A 482 -81.90 -43.39 60.22
C LYS A 482 -83.17 -42.76 60.80
N ILE A 483 -83.67 -41.68 60.21
CA ILE A 483 -84.96 -41.06 60.56
C ILE A 483 -86.09 -42.02 60.19
N ASP A 484 -86.06 -42.62 59.00
CA ASP A 484 -87.05 -43.58 58.54
C ASP A 484 -87.11 -44.80 59.46
N MET A 485 -85.95 -45.34 59.86
CA MET A 485 -85.89 -46.40 60.87
C MET A 485 -86.55 -46.02 62.21
N VAL A 486 -86.45 -44.76 62.64
CA VAL A 486 -87.07 -44.28 63.88
C VAL A 486 -88.57 -44.10 63.68
N ILE A 487 -89.01 -43.59 62.52
CA ILE A 487 -90.42 -43.46 62.16
C ILE A 487 -91.09 -44.84 62.16
N ASP A 488 -90.50 -45.84 61.50
CA ASP A 488 -90.99 -47.21 61.47
C ASP A 488 -91.12 -47.80 62.88
N LYS A 489 -90.13 -47.55 63.73
CA LYS A 489 -90.15 -48.04 65.12
C LYS A 489 -91.23 -47.36 65.96
N LEU A 490 -91.43 -46.04 65.78
CA LEU A 490 -92.49 -45.30 66.43
C LEU A 490 -93.88 -45.72 65.94
N GLN A 491 -94.03 -45.98 64.64
CA GLN A 491 -95.27 -46.51 64.06
C GLN A 491 -95.61 -47.89 64.62
N GLN A 492 -94.63 -48.80 64.70
CA GLN A 492 -94.81 -50.10 65.35
C GLN A 492 -95.15 -49.97 66.83
N GLU A 493 -94.58 -49.00 67.55
CA GLU A 493 -94.94 -48.74 68.95
C GLU A 493 -96.34 -48.14 69.09
N THR A 494 -96.78 -47.25 68.20
CA THR A 494 -98.15 -46.74 68.21
C THR A 494 -99.15 -47.82 67.85
N GLU A 495 -98.88 -48.65 66.86
CA GLU A 495 -99.71 -49.82 66.50
C GLU A 495 -99.85 -50.78 67.69
N LYS A 496 -98.74 -51.09 68.37
CA LYS A 496 -98.77 -51.91 69.60
C LYS A 496 -99.57 -51.27 70.71
N LYS A 497 -99.48 -49.94 70.90
CA LYS A 497 -100.27 -49.22 71.92
C LYS A 497 -101.75 -49.16 71.58
N VAL A 498 -102.11 -48.99 70.30
CA VAL A 498 -103.50 -49.05 69.81
C VAL A 498 -104.05 -50.46 70.04
N ALA A 499 -103.35 -51.51 69.62
CA ALA A 499 -103.74 -52.90 69.86
C ALA A 499 -103.87 -53.22 71.36
N ALA A 500 -102.99 -52.69 72.20
CA ALA A 500 -103.07 -52.83 73.65
C ALA A 500 -104.27 -52.07 74.25
N ALA A 501 -104.64 -50.90 73.72
CA ALA A 501 -105.81 -50.14 74.14
C ALA A 501 -107.11 -50.84 73.72
N GLU A 502 -107.17 -51.40 72.52
CA GLU A 502 -108.28 -52.25 72.05
C GLU A 502 -108.44 -53.50 72.92
N ALA A 503 -107.33 -54.17 73.26
CA ALA A 503 -107.33 -55.31 74.18
C ALA A 503 -107.76 -54.91 75.60
N LYS A 504 -107.44 -53.69 76.05
CA LYS A 504 -107.83 -53.17 77.37
C LYS A 504 -109.31 -52.79 77.43
N MET A 505 -109.86 -52.23 76.35
CA MET A 505 -111.30 -52.00 76.19
C MET A 505 -112.07 -53.32 76.16
N ALA A 506 -111.53 -54.35 75.49
CA ALA A 506 -112.09 -55.71 75.52
C ALA A 506 -112.04 -56.32 76.93
N ALA A 507 -110.93 -56.17 77.65
CA ALA A 507 -110.78 -56.66 79.02
C ALA A 507 -111.63 -55.87 80.06
N GLN A 508 -111.89 -54.58 79.85
CA GLN A 508 -112.80 -53.79 80.69
C GLN A 508 -114.27 -54.17 80.48
N TYR A 509 -114.65 -54.56 79.26
CA TYR A 509 -115.96 -55.15 78.97
C TYR A 509 -116.12 -56.53 79.65
N ASP A 510 -115.04 -57.31 79.74
CA ASP A 510 -115.01 -58.63 80.37
C ASP A 510 -114.91 -58.58 81.92
N ALA A 511 -114.33 -57.50 82.48
CA ALA A 511 -114.15 -57.29 83.91
C ALA A 511 -115.40 -56.71 84.61
N ASP A 512 -116.22 -55.90 83.90
CA ASP A 512 -117.48 -55.36 84.44
C ASP A 512 -118.54 -56.45 84.67
N MET A 513 -118.45 -57.57 83.94
CA MET A 513 -119.28 -58.77 84.14
C MET A 513 -118.85 -59.65 85.34
N ARG A 514 -117.64 -59.46 85.90
CA ARG A 514 -117.02 -60.42 86.82
C ARG A 514 -116.81 -59.96 88.27
N VAL A 515 -117.19 -58.73 88.63
CA VAL A 515 -116.98 -58.19 90.01
C VAL A 515 -118.29 -58.02 90.80
N ARG A 516 -119.43 -58.47 90.27
CA ARG A 516 -120.72 -58.50 91.01
C ARG A 516 -120.87 -59.67 92.01
N TYR A 517 -119.82 -60.43 92.31
CA TYR A 517 -119.85 -61.45 93.37
C TYR A 517 -118.49 -61.55 94.09
N SER A 518 -118.57 -61.56 95.42
CA SER A 518 -117.52 -61.88 96.40
C SER A 518 -116.47 -60.81 96.74
N SER A 519 -116.88 -59.87 97.59
CA SER A 519 -116.02 -59.27 98.61
C SER A 519 -116.05 -60.16 99.87
N PHE A 520 -114.92 -60.70 100.36
CA PHE A 520 -114.72 -60.91 101.82
C PHE A 520 -113.30 -61.29 102.29
N ARG A 521 -112.69 -60.39 103.09
CA ARG A 521 -111.69 -60.56 104.20
C ARG A 521 -110.29 -61.15 103.88
N ARG A 522 -109.18 -60.73 104.51
CA ARG A 522 -108.93 -60.11 105.83
C ARG A 522 -107.54 -59.43 105.89
N TRP A 523 -107.44 -58.40 106.71
CA TRP A 523 -106.26 -57.65 107.18
C TRP A 523 -105.22 -58.47 107.97
N GLY A 524 -103.97 -57.97 108.00
CA GLY A 524 -102.97 -58.34 109.00
C GLY A 524 -101.63 -57.61 108.78
N ASP A 525 -101.45 -56.52 109.52
CA ASP A 525 -100.31 -55.60 109.51
C ASP A 525 -98.98 -56.25 109.93
N GLY A 526 -97.88 -55.78 109.33
CA GLY A 526 -96.53 -56.09 109.82
C GLY A 526 -95.49 -56.24 108.72
N LYS A 527 -95.06 -55.15 108.06
CA LYS A 527 -93.88 -55.19 107.18
C LYS A 527 -93.16 -53.85 106.94
N ARG A 528 -93.16 -52.93 107.91
CA ARG A 528 -92.44 -51.64 107.78
C ARG A 528 -90.91 -51.73 107.88
N TRP A 529 -90.35 -52.88 108.29
CA TRP A 529 -88.89 -53.12 108.33
C TRP A 529 -88.33 -53.97 107.17
N GLN A 530 -89.18 -54.60 106.33
CA GLN A 530 -88.70 -55.33 105.15
C GLN A 530 -88.54 -54.43 103.91
N GLU A 531 -89.21 -53.29 103.86
CA GLU A 531 -89.18 -52.39 102.71
C GLU A 531 -87.95 -51.47 102.67
N VAL A 532 -87.37 -51.14 103.84
CA VAL A 532 -86.15 -50.34 103.96
C VAL A 532 -84.90 -51.17 103.62
N ASP A 533 -84.88 -52.44 104.03
CA ASP A 533 -83.78 -53.36 103.73
C ASP A 533 -83.76 -53.78 102.24
N LYS A 534 -84.93 -53.87 101.61
CA LYS A 534 -85.07 -54.10 100.16
C LYS A 534 -84.62 -52.90 99.32
N LYS A 535 -84.89 -51.67 99.80
CA LYS A 535 -84.41 -50.43 99.18
C LYS A 535 -82.90 -50.23 99.33
N ARG A 536 -82.30 -50.66 100.45
CA ARG A 536 -80.83 -50.67 100.63
C ARG A 536 -80.12 -51.67 99.72
N ARG A 537 -80.63 -52.89 99.55
CA ARG A 537 -80.06 -53.86 98.62
C ARG A 537 -80.17 -53.42 97.16
N ALA A 538 -81.32 -52.86 96.76
CA ALA A 538 -81.51 -52.32 95.41
C ALA A 538 -80.59 -51.12 95.10
N ALA A 539 -80.30 -50.26 96.09
CA ALA A 539 -79.35 -49.16 95.92
C ALA A 539 -77.90 -49.66 95.77
N ALA A 540 -77.49 -50.67 96.54
CA ALA A 540 -76.16 -51.27 96.44
C ALA A 540 -75.94 -52.03 95.10
N GLU A 541 -76.99 -52.66 94.55
CA GLU A 541 -76.95 -53.31 93.23
C GLU A 541 -76.79 -52.29 92.09
N VAL A 542 -77.44 -51.12 92.20
CA VAL A 542 -77.31 -50.05 91.21
C VAL A 542 -75.92 -49.40 91.27
N GLU A 543 -75.35 -49.20 92.45
CA GLU A 543 -73.96 -48.71 92.60
C GLU A 543 -72.93 -49.71 92.05
N ALA A 544 -73.12 -51.01 92.29
CA ALA A 544 -72.26 -52.05 91.73
C ALA A 544 -72.33 -52.09 90.19
N ALA A 545 -73.54 -52.05 89.62
CA ALA A 545 -73.73 -52.02 88.17
C ALA A 545 -73.16 -50.74 87.53
N TRP A 546 -73.24 -49.60 88.22
CA TRP A 546 -72.65 -48.34 87.77
C TRP A 546 -71.12 -48.39 87.78
N MET A 547 -70.51 -48.96 88.83
CA MET A 547 -69.06 -49.14 88.92
C MET A 547 -68.51 -50.09 87.85
N ASP A 548 -69.21 -51.18 87.55
CA ASP A 548 -68.83 -52.11 86.47
C ASP A 548 -68.94 -51.44 85.09
N LYS A 549 -69.99 -50.63 84.86
CA LYS A 549 -70.13 -49.88 83.60
C LYS A 549 -69.08 -48.80 83.43
N ASN A 550 -68.69 -48.13 84.52
CA ASN A 550 -67.58 -47.19 84.50
C ASN A 550 -66.25 -47.89 84.20
N ARG A 551 -66.00 -49.06 84.79
CA ARG A 551 -64.79 -49.85 84.49
C ARG A 551 -64.76 -50.27 83.00
N GLU A 552 -65.89 -50.70 82.45
CA GLU A 552 -66.01 -51.04 81.03
C GLU A 552 -65.78 -49.83 80.09
N LEU A 553 -66.19 -48.63 80.51
CA LEU A 553 -65.93 -47.38 79.78
C LEU A 553 -64.45 -47.00 79.81
N TYR A 554 -63.79 -47.11 80.97
CA TYR A 554 -62.35 -46.87 81.07
C TYR A 554 -61.54 -47.86 80.22
N ASP A 555 -61.92 -49.14 80.19
CA ASP A 555 -61.27 -50.14 79.34
C ASP A 555 -61.47 -49.85 77.83
N LYS A 556 -62.64 -49.32 77.44
CA LYS A 556 -62.90 -48.89 76.05
C LYS A 556 -62.11 -47.63 75.68
N CYS A 557 -62.00 -46.66 76.58
CA CYS A 557 -61.17 -45.48 76.36
C CYS A 557 -59.69 -45.87 76.20
N ALA A 558 -59.17 -46.76 77.05
CA ALA A 558 -57.80 -47.26 76.94
C ALA A 558 -57.52 -47.94 75.60
N LYS A 559 -58.45 -48.77 75.09
CA LYS A 559 -58.33 -49.39 73.76
C LYS A 559 -58.40 -48.38 72.61
N LEU A 560 -59.18 -47.32 72.75
CA LEU A 560 -59.24 -46.25 71.75
C LEU A 560 -57.98 -45.39 71.76
N ASP A 561 -57.38 -45.14 72.92
CA ASP A 561 -56.09 -44.47 73.04
C ASP A 561 -54.96 -45.31 72.42
N GLU A 562 -54.92 -46.63 72.66
CA GLU A 562 -53.99 -47.54 71.99
C GLU A 562 -54.16 -47.53 70.46
N ALA A 563 -55.40 -47.57 69.98
CA ALA A 563 -55.69 -47.51 68.53
C ALA A 563 -55.26 -46.17 67.90
N ARG A 564 -55.46 -45.05 68.61
CA ARG A 564 -54.98 -43.73 68.19
C ARG A 564 -53.45 -43.70 68.11
N ASP A 565 -52.78 -44.21 69.13
CA ASP A 565 -51.32 -44.17 69.19
C ASP A 565 -50.70 -45.08 68.10
N MET A 566 -51.34 -46.21 67.79
CA MET A 566 -50.98 -47.05 66.62
C MET A 566 -51.19 -46.33 65.28
N ALA A 567 -52.29 -45.57 65.12
CA ALA A 567 -52.54 -44.80 63.90
C ALA A 567 -51.52 -43.67 63.71
N VAL A 568 -51.15 -42.97 64.79
CA VAL A 568 -50.11 -41.93 64.78
C VAL A 568 -48.74 -42.54 64.44
N ALA A 569 -48.41 -43.71 64.98
CA ALA A 569 -47.18 -44.43 64.65
C ALA A 569 -47.13 -44.83 63.16
N ALA A 570 -48.25 -45.32 62.61
CA ALA A 570 -48.35 -45.66 61.18
C ALA A 570 -48.20 -44.43 60.28
N GLN A 571 -48.83 -43.31 60.62
CA GLN A 571 -48.71 -42.06 59.87
C GLN A 571 -47.28 -41.51 59.89
N ASN A 572 -46.61 -41.57 61.05
CA ASN A 572 -45.21 -41.16 61.18
C ASN A 572 -44.25 -42.07 60.39
N ALA A 573 -44.52 -43.38 60.34
CA ALA A 573 -43.76 -44.32 59.51
C ALA A 573 -43.92 -44.01 58.01
N GLN A 574 -45.14 -43.70 57.57
CA GLN A 574 -45.42 -43.34 56.18
C GLN A 574 -44.77 -42.01 55.78
N ALA A 575 -44.78 -41.00 56.67
CA ALA A 575 -44.08 -39.73 56.46
C ALA A 575 -42.55 -39.90 56.37
N SER A 576 -41.98 -40.79 57.19
CA SER A 576 -40.55 -41.13 57.14
C SER A 576 -40.19 -41.83 55.82
N ALA A 577 -41.03 -42.75 55.36
CA ALA A 577 -40.84 -43.42 54.07
C ALA A 577 -40.93 -42.46 52.87
N LEU A 578 -41.84 -41.47 52.93
CA LEU A 578 -41.96 -40.44 51.89
C LEU A 578 -40.69 -39.58 51.81
N ARG A 579 -40.17 -39.11 52.95
CA ARG A 579 -38.91 -38.35 53.02
C ARG A 579 -37.72 -39.15 52.50
N ALA A 580 -37.66 -40.44 52.81
CA ALA A 580 -36.60 -41.31 52.31
C ALA A 580 -36.66 -41.51 50.78
N MET A 581 -37.86 -41.45 50.17
CA MET A 581 -38.02 -41.50 48.71
C MET A 581 -37.67 -40.16 48.06
N GLU A 582 -38.05 -39.04 48.66
CA GLU A 582 -37.66 -37.69 48.20
C GLU A 582 -36.13 -37.53 48.19
N ASP A 583 -35.45 -37.97 49.25
CA ASP A 583 -33.99 -37.97 49.34
C ASP A 583 -33.29 -38.84 48.28
N LYS A 584 -33.92 -39.97 47.90
CA LYS A 584 -33.41 -40.84 46.84
C LYS A 584 -33.61 -40.21 45.47
N LEU A 585 -34.75 -39.55 45.25
CA LEU A 585 -35.05 -38.84 44.01
C LEU A 585 -34.07 -37.67 43.81
N ALA A 586 -33.81 -36.89 44.86
CA ALA A 586 -32.85 -35.79 44.85
C ALA A 586 -31.44 -36.28 44.49
N ARG A 587 -30.97 -37.36 45.11
CA ARG A 587 -29.65 -37.95 44.81
C ARG A 587 -29.54 -38.53 43.40
N CYS A 588 -30.62 -39.09 42.85
CA CYS A 588 -30.63 -39.56 41.46
C CYS A 588 -30.58 -38.40 40.46
N MET A 589 -31.36 -37.34 40.71
CA MET A 589 -31.37 -36.13 39.88
C MET A 589 -30.02 -35.43 39.89
N GLU A 590 -29.38 -35.32 41.06
CA GLU A 590 -28.04 -34.72 41.20
C GLU A 590 -26.97 -35.53 40.45
N LYS A 591 -26.97 -36.87 40.57
CA LYS A 591 -26.04 -37.73 39.80
C LYS A 591 -26.24 -37.60 38.29
N SER A 592 -27.49 -37.56 37.83
CA SER A 592 -27.81 -37.41 36.41
C SER A 592 -27.36 -36.04 35.87
N HIS A 593 -27.62 -34.98 36.63
CA HIS A 593 -27.21 -33.62 36.26
C HIS A 593 -25.68 -33.46 36.24
N VAL A 594 -24.97 -34.02 37.22
CA VAL A 594 -23.49 -34.01 37.24
C VAL A 594 -22.90 -34.78 36.07
N ALA A 595 -23.47 -35.95 35.72
CA ALA A 595 -23.04 -36.72 34.56
C ALA A 595 -23.26 -35.96 33.23
N TYR A 596 -24.43 -35.34 33.07
CA TYR A 596 -24.76 -34.55 31.87
C TYR A 596 -23.85 -33.32 31.72
N VAL A 597 -23.57 -32.60 32.80
CA VAL A 597 -22.65 -31.44 32.78
C VAL A 597 -21.21 -31.87 32.51
N ALA A 598 -20.77 -33.02 33.02
CA ALA A 598 -19.43 -33.56 32.75
C ALA A 598 -19.26 -33.97 31.27
N GLU A 599 -20.28 -34.60 30.69
CA GLU A 599 -20.29 -34.98 29.27
C GLU A 599 -20.26 -33.75 28.34
N MET A 600 -21.05 -32.72 28.66
CA MET A 600 -21.04 -31.46 27.90
C MET A 600 -19.69 -30.72 27.97
N ARG A 601 -19.03 -30.73 29.14
CA ARG A 601 -17.68 -30.16 29.28
C ARG A 601 -16.63 -30.94 28.50
N GLY A 602 -16.66 -32.28 28.58
CA GLY A 602 -15.76 -33.14 27.80
C GLY A 602 -15.91 -32.93 26.29
N ASN A 603 -17.14 -32.78 25.79
CA ASN A 603 -17.40 -32.47 24.38
C ASN A 603 -16.88 -31.07 23.99
N GLN A 604 -16.99 -30.07 24.87
CA GLN A 604 -16.44 -28.73 24.61
C GLN A 604 -14.91 -28.74 24.59
N ASP A 605 -14.27 -29.46 25.52
CA ASP A 605 -12.81 -29.58 25.59
C ASP A 605 -12.24 -30.29 24.34
N ASP A 606 -12.91 -31.35 23.86
CA ASP A 606 -12.50 -32.07 22.64
C ASP A 606 -12.67 -31.20 21.37
N VAL A 607 -13.70 -30.34 21.33
CA VAL A 607 -13.87 -29.36 20.25
C VAL A 607 -12.79 -28.27 20.29
N LEU A 608 -12.46 -27.78 21.48
CA LEU A 608 -11.38 -26.81 21.70
C LEU A 608 -10.02 -27.40 21.31
N GLU A 609 -9.75 -28.65 21.65
CA GLU A 609 -8.49 -29.31 21.32
C GLU A 609 -8.34 -29.54 19.82
N LYS A 610 -9.41 -29.95 19.13
CA LYS A 610 -9.45 -30.04 17.65
C LYS A 610 -9.29 -28.69 16.98
N LEU A 611 -9.83 -27.61 17.56
CA LEU A 611 -9.63 -26.25 17.06
C LEU A 611 -8.17 -25.81 17.22
N HIS A 612 -7.59 -25.99 18.41
CA HIS A 612 -6.19 -25.67 18.69
C HIS A 612 -5.23 -26.47 17.80
N ALA A 613 -5.48 -27.76 17.56
CA ALA A 613 -4.68 -28.56 16.64
C ALA A 613 -4.69 -28.01 15.20
N ARG A 614 -5.85 -27.57 14.73
CA ARG A 614 -6.02 -26.99 13.38
C ARG A 614 -5.35 -25.63 13.24
N VAL A 615 -5.43 -24.80 14.29
CA VAL A 615 -4.72 -23.52 14.36
C VAL A 615 -3.21 -23.77 14.34
N ARG A 616 -2.68 -24.68 15.16
CA ARG A 616 -1.25 -25.05 15.14
C ARG A 616 -0.78 -25.52 13.77
N ALA A 617 -1.55 -26.38 13.10
CA ALA A 617 -1.22 -26.84 11.75
C ALA A 617 -1.24 -25.72 10.70
N THR A 618 -2.15 -24.75 10.84
CA THR A 618 -2.24 -23.60 9.93
C THR A 618 -1.08 -22.62 10.15
N VAL A 619 -0.69 -22.41 11.41
CA VAL A 619 0.48 -21.59 11.76
C VAL A 619 1.75 -22.22 11.21
N ALA A 620 1.96 -23.52 11.41
CA ALA A 620 3.13 -24.22 10.86
C ALA A 620 3.24 -24.08 9.33
N LYS A 621 2.13 -24.23 8.59
CA LYS A 621 2.11 -24.02 7.12
C LYS A 621 2.46 -22.58 6.72
N LYS A 622 2.06 -21.59 7.53
CA LYS A 622 2.41 -20.18 7.26
C LYS A 622 3.88 -19.93 7.56
N ASP A 623 4.44 -20.54 8.60
CA ASP A 623 5.86 -20.45 8.93
C ASP A 623 6.72 -21.07 7.81
N ASP A 624 6.36 -22.24 7.28
CA ASP A 624 7.04 -22.86 6.12
C ASP A 624 7.01 -21.96 4.87
N MET A 625 5.87 -21.28 4.64
CA MET A 625 5.73 -20.36 3.51
C MET A 625 6.57 -19.09 3.71
N ILE A 626 6.67 -18.59 4.95
CA ILE A 626 7.55 -17.47 5.30
C ILE A 626 9.02 -17.85 5.09
N GLU A 627 9.45 -19.06 5.46
CA GLU A 627 10.80 -19.53 5.20
C GLU A 627 11.09 -19.63 3.70
N THR A 628 10.14 -20.14 2.91
CA THR A 628 10.26 -20.22 1.45
C THR A 628 10.44 -18.82 0.83
N LEU A 629 9.60 -17.86 1.23
CA LEU A 629 9.68 -16.47 0.76
C LEU A 629 10.99 -15.79 1.19
N ARG A 630 11.52 -16.10 2.38
CA ARG A 630 12.83 -15.61 2.83
C ARG A 630 13.97 -16.17 1.98
N ALA A 631 13.89 -17.44 1.58
CA ALA A 631 14.89 -18.04 0.69
C ALA A 631 14.85 -17.43 -0.72
N GLU A 632 13.66 -17.18 -1.27
CA GLU A 632 13.49 -16.48 -2.55
C GLU A 632 14.02 -15.04 -2.51
N LEU A 633 13.74 -14.31 -1.42
CA LEU A 633 14.26 -12.96 -1.21
C LEU A 633 15.79 -12.95 -1.18
N HIS A 634 16.41 -13.90 -0.47
CA HIS A 634 17.86 -14.02 -0.42
C HIS A 634 18.45 -14.32 -1.81
N LEU A 635 17.82 -15.21 -2.59
CA LEU A 635 18.26 -15.50 -3.96
C LEU A 635 18.15 -14.27 -4.88
N ALA A 636 17.09 -13.47 -4.72
CA ALA A 636 16.91 -12.23 -5.47
C ALA A 636 17.99 -11.20 -5.12
N GLN A 637 18.33 -11.05 -3.83
CA GLN A 637 19.41 -10.17 -3.37
C GLN A 637 20.78 -10.56 -3.96
N VAL A 638 21.09 -11.86 -3.99
CA VAL A 638 22.33 -12.37 -4.61
C VAL A 638 22.38 -12.05 -6.12
N ARG A 639 21.25 -12.17 -6.82
CA ARG A 639 21.17 -11.80 -8.25
C ARG A 639 21.38 -10.31 -8.47
N ILE A 640 20.81 -9.47 -7.62
CA ILE A 640 21.00 -8.01 -7.69
C ILE A 640 22.47 -7.66 -7.49
N ALA A 641 23.12 -8.18 -6.45
CA ALA A 641 24.55 -7.94 -6.21
C ALA A 641 25.41 -8.34 -7.42
N LYS A 642 25.12 -9.50 -8.03
CA LYS A 642 25.83 -9.96 -9.24
C LYS A 642 25.60 -9.05 -10.44
N CYS A 643 24.40 -8.50 -10.60
CA CYS A 643 24.13 -7.51 -11.64
C CYS A 643 24.85 -6.18 -11.38
N GLU A 644 24.95 -5.76 -10.12
CA GLU A 644 25.71 -4.56 -9.73
C GLU A 644 27.20 -4.71 -10.03
N ASP A 645 27.79 -5.88 -9.74
CA ASP A 645 29.17 -6.19 -10.08
C ASP A 645 29.40 -6.13 -11.60
N ILE A 646 28.51 -6.72 -12.40
CA ILE A 646 28.58 -6.65 -13.88
C ILE A 646 28.50 -5.20 -14.37
N ILE A 647 27.61 -4.39 -13.79
CA ILE A 647 27.48 -2.97 -14.14
C ILE A 647 28.75 -2.19 -13.76
N GLN A 648 29.37 -2.50 -12.63
CA GLN A 648 30.64 -1.90 -12.22
C GLN A 648 31.79 -2.29 -13.15
N ASP A 649 31.89 -3.55 -13.54
CA ASP A 649 32.89 -4.03 -14.50
C ASP A 649 32.71 -3.36 -15.88
N GLN A 650 31.47 -3.24 -16.36
CA GLN A 650 31.16 -2.53 -17.61
C GLN A 650 31.52 -1.05 -17.53
N ARG A 651 31.29 -0.41 -16.37
CA ARG A 651 31.71 0.98 -16.15
C ARG A 651 33.22 1.13 -16.13
N ALA A 652 33.95 0.19 -15.52
CA ALA A 652 35.41 0.20 -15.50
C ALA A 652 36.00 0.04 -16.91
N GLN A 653 35.43 -0.84 -17.73
CA GLN A 653 35.83 -1.03 -19.14
C GLN A 653 35.52 0.17 -20.04
N LEU A 654 34.50 0.97 -19.73
CA LEU A 654 34.17 2.19 -20.46
C LEU A 654 35.04 3.39 -20.07
N ILE A 655 35.76 3.31 -18.95
CA ILE A 655 36.62 4.39 -18.41
C ILE A 655 38.10 4.14 -18.73
N SER A 656 38.50 2.92 -19.11
CA SER A 656 39.81 2.63 -19.73
C SER A 656 39.79 2.87 -21.23
#